data_AF-A0AAD6QJ19-F1
#
_entry.id   AF-A0AAD6QJ19-F1
#
_cell.length_a   1.000
_cell.length_b   1.000
_cell.length_c   1.000
_cell.angle_alpha   90.00
_cell.angle_beta   90.00
_cell.angle_gamma   90.00
#
_symmetry.space_group_name_H-M   'P 1'
#
loop_
_entity.id
_entity.type
_entity.pdbx_description
1 polymer ?
#
loop_
_entity_poly.entity_id
_entity_poly.type
_entity_poly.pdbx_seq_one_letter_code
_entity_poly.pdbx_strand_id
1 'polypeptide(L)'
;MLLIMTRRKTLQVIPPSIRELWSKWQLRVVVLTSLILQIVLILFGNRRKYISRSWIRFAVWSAYLAADTVATMALGVISSNLGEIYEDDGSIDPNVELNAFWTPFLLLHLGGPDTITAYSLEDNELWSRHLLGLVMQAIGTIYIILMAWTGSRLSVLFILMTIAGLIKFGERTWVLRSASNDQLRDSMRITRSDEGPGNSNLVEEYKLKDAEGYNVIPSKVIEVQLPVDSAVFEGNSISNDHELLLVAYGLFHTFKGLFADVILGSRDRDTSQTIFRSISYENAYKLIEMECGFMYDLLYTKAMLVYNPWGLGLRFISFLLACFVLVLFSLTSEKQDYSKVDLSLTFILLAVAIFLEIYAILVLLSSDWTIVWLSTNNKASALKAITSLSLLQNPRWSNSMAQYSLLSFTLKEKPVGCVGILRRFSIVEQLEQQRYLTNVEVTGSLKEWIFNHFKKKLNEIQQETELGSYNLGALNTARGNLVLQKYSHSELNWSIEVEFDKSILIWHIATEICCKLEDSTDDIILSKHHISKLLSEYMLYLLVMNPSMFPVGMGQFVFEDTCAEAVRFFSTAGKLDVHRNLLQQYNTGVQQPGERYRSKKSVLSDACRLAQQLVDISDKEQKWSLVADVWVEMLAYVAYQSNGRQHADQLSGGGEFLTHVWLLMAHFGLTEHFQIPQRREVARLIVR
;
A
#
# COMPACT_ATOMS: atom_id res chain seq x y z
N MET A 1 -23.33 -21.92 44.68
CA MET A 1 -23.60 -23.27 44.12
C MET A 1 -24.59 -23.27 42.95
N LEU A 2 -25.67 -22.47 42.96
CA LEU A 2 -26.60 -22.37 41.82
C LEU A 2 -26.00 -21.79 40.51
N LEU A 3 -24.98 -20.94 40.60
CA LEU A 3 -24.28 -20.37 39.42
C LEU A 3 -23.42 -21.39 38.65
N ILE A 4 -23.03 -22.49 39.30
CA ILE A 4 -22.26 -23.58 38.66
C ILE A 4 -23.20 -24.57 37.96
N MET A 5 -24.44 -24.72 38.45
CA MET A 5 -25.42 -25.61 37.82
C MET A 5 -26.06 -25.04 36.54
N THR A 6 -26.15 -23.71 36.39
CA THR A 6 -26.57 -23.08 35.14
C THR A 6 -25.52 -23.19 34.03
N ARG A 7 -24.24 -23.35 34.39
CA ARG A 7 -23.13 -23.55 33.42
C ARG A 7 -23.23 -24.87 32.65
N ARG A 8 -23.97 -25.87 33.16
CA ARG A 8 -24.18 -27.18 32.49
C ARG A 8 -25.34 -27.21 31.49
N LYS A 9 -26.28 -26.24 31.53
CA LYS A 9 -27.43 -26.24 30.59
C LYS A 9 -27.17 -25.53 29.27
N THR A 10 -26.20 -24.62 29.19
CA THR A 10 -25.79 -23.99 27.91
C THR A 10 -24.86 -24.88 27.07
N LEU A 11 -24.25 -25.91 27.68
CA LEU A 11 -23.45 -26.93 26.97
C LEU A 11 -24.30 -28.04 26.33
N GLN A 12 -25.64 -27.97 26.36
CA GLN A 12 -26.55 -28.96 25.73
C GLN A 12 -27.00 -28.58 24.31
N VAL A 13 -26.41 -27.56 23.69
CA VAL A 13 -26.74 -27.16 22.31
C VAL A 13 -26.06 -28.08 21.27
N ILE A 14 -24.95 -28.73 21.64
CA ILE A 14 -24.18 -29.59 20.73
C ILE A 14 -24.44 -31.07 21.10
N PRO A 15 -24.96 -31.88 20.17
CA PRO A 15 -25.16 -33.32 20.35
C PRO A 15 -23.89 -34.04 20.86
N PRO A 16 -24.03 -35.07 21.72
CA PRO A 16 -22.89 -35.80 22.29
C PRO A 16 -21.99 -36.41 21.21
N SER A 17 -22.56 -36.93 20.12
CA SER A 17 -21.82 -37.45 18.97
C SER A 17 -20.95 -36.39 18.28
N ILE A 18 -21.43 -35.13 18.22
CA ILE A 18 -20.68 -34.01 17.66
C ILE A 18 -19.56 -33.60 18.61
N ARG A 19 -19.79 -33.63 19.94
CA ARG A 19 -18.73 -33.37 20.92
C ARG A 19 -17.61 -34.40 20.86
N GLU A 20 -17.97 -35.67 20.73
CA GLU A 20 -16.99 -36.77 20.61
C GLU A 20 -16.23 -36.71 19.28
N LEU A 21 -16.90 -36.32 18.19
CA LEU A 21 -16.25 -36.12 16.90
C LEU A 21 -15.33 -34.89 16.94
N TRP A 22 -15.77 -33.80 17.58
CA TRP A 22 -14.96 -32.59 17.77
C TRP A 22 -13.73 -32.87 18.62
N SER A 23 -13.84 -33.58 19.75
CA SER A 23 -12.67 -33.89 20.59
C SER A 23 -11.62 -34.70 19.84
N LYS A 24 -12.03 -35.63 18.96
CA LYS A 24 -11.13 -36.44 18.12
C LYS A 24 -10.48 -35.66 16.98
N TRP A 25 -11.19 -34.71 16.37
CA TRP A 25 -10.74 -34.01 15.15
C TRP A 25 -10.28 -32.58 15.36
N GLN A 26 -10.53 -31.96 16.52
CA GLN A 26 -10.27 -30.55 16.77
C GLN A 26 -8.85 -30.13 16.39
N LEU A 27 -7.83 -30.87 16.85
CA LEU A 27 -6.45 -30.51 16.60
C LEU A 27 -6.12 -30.56 15.10
N ARG A 28 -6.52 -31.65 14.43
CA ARG A 28 -6.32 -31.84 12.98
C ARG A 28 -6.95 -30.72 12.17
N VAL A 29 -8.19 -30.34 12.52
CA VAL A 29 -8.93 -29.27 11.83
C VAL A 29 -8.25 -27.92 12.03
N VAL A 30 -7.83 -27.58 13.25
CA VAL A 30 -7.18 -26.29 13.53
C VAL A 30 -5.81 -26.19 12.85
N VAL A 31 -5.01 -27.27 12.85
CA VAL A 31 -3.71 -27.33 12.16
C VAL A 31 -3.87 -27.21 10.65
N LEU A 32 -4.82 -27.92 10.05
CA LEU A 32 -5.14 -27.79 8.62
C LEU A 32 -5.64 -26.38 8.27
N THR A 33 -6.46 -25.79 9.13
CA THR A 33 -6.93 -24.41 8.94
C THR A 33 -5.76 -23.45 8.96
N SER A 34 -4.83 -23.59 9.91
CA SER A 34 -3.60 -22.80 9.96
C SER A 34 -2.81 -22.90 8.66
N LEU A 35 -2.63 -24.11 8.13
CA LEU A 35 -1.94 -24.35 6.86
C LEU A 35 -2.64 -23.68 5.66
N ILE A 36 -3.97 -23.80 5.57
CA ILE A 36 -4.77 -23.18 4.50
C ILE A 36 -4.62 -21.66 4.53
N LEU A 37 -4.65 -21.05 5.72
CA LEU A 37 -4.47 -19.60 5.87
C LEU A 37 -3.09 -19.15 5.35
N GLN A 38 -2.03 -19.90 5.62
CA GLN A 38 -0.69 -19.62 5.09
C GLN A 38 -0.65 -19.72 3.55
N ILE A 39 -1.33 -20.73 2.98
CA ILE A 39 -1.43 -20.89 1.52
C ILE A 39 -2.20 -19.72 0.89
N VAL A 40 -3.26 -19.23 1.52
CA VAL A 40 -3.99 -18.03 1.05
C VAL A 40 -3.08 -16.80 1.09
N LEU A 41 -2.34 -16.60 2.18
CA LEU A 41 -1.44 -15.46 2.33
C LEU A 41 -0.27 -15.49 1.34
N ILE A 42 0.29 -16.67 1.02
CA ILE A 42 1.38 -16.75 0.03
C ILE A 42 0.89 -16.48 -1.40
N LEU A 43 -0.30 -16.98 -1.76
CA LEU A 43 -0.84 -16.82 -3.11
C LEU A 43 -1.36 -15.40 -3.38
N PHE A 44 -2.03 -14.78 -2.40
CA PHE A 44 -2.68 -13.48 -2.58
C PHE A 44 -1.91 -12.31 -1.95
N GLY A 45 -0.98 -12.57 -1.03
CA GLY A 45 -0.23 -11.53 -0.32
C GLY A 45 0.54 -10.60 -1.24
N ASN A 46 1.26 -11.11 -2.24
CA ASN A 46 1.94 -10.25 -3.22
C ASN A 46 0.97 -9.69 -4.29
N ARG A 47 -0.12 -10.40 -4.59
CA ARG A 47 -1.09 -9.98 -5.62
C ARG A 47 -1.82 -8.69 -5.29
N ARG A 48 -1.97 -8.34 -4.01
CA ARG A 48 -2.58 -7.06 -3.59
C ARG A 48 -1.77 -5.84 -4.03
N LYS A 49 -0.47 -6.00 -4.32
CA LYS A 49 0.40 -4.93 -4.86
C LYS A 49 -0.11 -4.40 -6.19
N TYR A 50 -0.69 -5.26 -7.03
CA TYR A 50 -1.08 -4.91 -8.40
C TYR A 50 -2.54 -5.25 -8.75
N ILE A 51 -3.31 -5.87 -7.85
CA ILE A 51 -4.74 -6.10 -8.05
C ILE A 51 -5.55 -5.29 -7.04
N SER A 52 -6.21 -4.23 -7.51
CA SER A 52 -7.04 -3.32 -6.71
C SER A 52 -8.42 -3.89 -6.32
N ARG A 53 -8.70 -5.17 -6.59
CA ARG A 53 -10.02 -5.78 -6.34
C ARG A 53 -10.28 -6.00 -4.85
N SER A 54 -11.43 -5.53 -4.37
CA SER A 54 -11.82 -5.61 -2.95
C SER A 54 -11.85 -7.04 -2.39
N TRP A 55 -12.20 -8.04 -3.18
CA TRP A 55 -12.26 -9.43 -2.70
C TRP A 55 -10.87 -9.99 -2.33
N ILE A 56 -9.81 -9.57 -3.02
CA ILE A 56 -8.43 -9.98 -2.69
C ILE A 56 -8.02 -9.34 -1.38
N ARG A 57 -8.27 -8.03 -1.22
CA ARG A 57 -8.01 -7.31 0.03
C ARG A 57 -8.73 -7.97 1.21
N PHE A 58 -10.02 -8.31 1.05
CA PHE A 58 -10.80 -9.00 2.07
C PHE A 58 -10.28 -10.40 2.40
N ALA A 59 -9.90 -11.19 1.38
CA ALA A 59 -9.36 -12.54 1.58
C ALA A 59 -8.02 -12.50 2.33
N VAL A 60 -7.10 -11.62 1.92
CA VAL A 60 -5.79 -11.43 2.58
C VAL A 60 -5.97 -10.90 3.99
N TRP A 61 -6.83 -9.89 4.19
CA TRP A 61 -7.15 -9.32 5.50
C TRP A 61 -7.68 -10.37 6.47
N SER A 62 -8.66 -11.15 6.03
CA SER A 62 -9.28 -12.21 6.83
C SER A 62 -8.24 -13.29 7.18
N ALA A 63 -7.44 -13.71 6.20
CA ALA A 63 -6.43 -14.73 6.41
C ALA A 63 -5.32 -14.25 7.36
N TYR A 64 -4.90 -12.99 7.24
CA TYR A 64 -3.85 -12.39 8.05
C TYR A 64 -4.26 -12.32 9.52
N LEU A 65 -5.48 -11.84 9.80
CA LEU A 65 -6.01 -11.75 11.18
C LEU A 65 -6.27 -13.13 11.79
N ALA A 66 -6.74 -14.09 10.98
CA ALA A 66 -7.03 -15.44 11.46
C ALA A 66 -5.75 -16.27 11.70
N ALA A 67 -4.66 -16.04 10.95
CA ALA A 67 -3.47 -16.90 11.00
C ALA A 67 -2.87 -17.00 12.41
N ASP A 68 -2.61 -15.87 13.06
CA ASP A 68 -1.95 -15.82 14.38
C ASP A 68 -2.87 -16.38 15.49
N THR A 69 -4.18 -16.12 15.38
CA THR A 69 -5.18 -16.60 16.35
C THR A 69 -5.40 -18.11 16.26
N VAL A 70 -5.52 -18.65 15.05
CA VAL A 70 -5.66 -20.10 14.80
C VAL A 70 -4.42 -20.86 15.25
N ALA A 71 -3.22 -20.34 14.99
CA ALA A 71 -1.98 -20.96 15.45
C ALA A 71 -1.89 -20.98 16.98
N THR A 72 -2.23 -19.87 17.65
CA THR A 72 -2.24 -19.79 19.12
C THR A 72 -3.29 -20.73 19.73
N MET A 73 -4.47 -20.84 19.12
CA MET A 73 -5.51 -21.79 19.54
C MET A 73 -5.01 -23.23 19.44
N ALA A 74 -4.33 -23.60 18.35
CA ALA A 74 -3.77 -24.93 18.20
C ALA A 74 -2.72 -25.25 19.28
N LEU A 75 -1.82 -24.31 19.58
CA LEU A 75 -0.86 -24.43 20.68
C LEU A 75 -1.55 -24.66 22.03
N GLY A 76 -2.64 -23.93 22.30
CA GLY A 76 -3.45 -24.10 23.51
C GLY A 76 -4.10 -25.49 23.61
N VAL A 77 -4.64 -26.01 22.50
CA VAL A 77 -5.22 -27.37 22.45
C VAL A 77 -4.15 -28.44 22.69
N ILE A 78 -2.97 -28.31 22.08
CA ILE A 78 -1.85 -29.26 22.30
C ILE A 78 -1.42 -29.25 23.77
N SER A 79 -1.23 -28.06 24.34
CA SER A 79 -0.84 -27.90 25.75
C SER A 79 -1.86 -28.49 26.72
N SER A 80 -3.16 -28.24 26.50
CA SER A 80 -4.24 -28.81 27.32
C SER A 80 -4.26 -30.34 27.28
N ASN A 81 -4.15 -30.93 26.08
CA ASN A 81 -4.16 -32.38 25.92
C ASN A 81 -2.96 -33.03 26.63
N LEU A 82 -1.79 -32.40 26.59
CA LEU A 82 -0.59 -32.89 27.29
C LEU A 82 -0.72 -32.75 28.81
N GLY A 83 -1.32 -31.66 29.30
CA GLY A 83 -1.58 -31.44 30.72
C GLY A 83 -2.48 -32.52 31.32
N GLU A 84 -3.59 -32.85 30.65
CA GLU A 84 -4.52 -33.90 31.09
C GLU A 84 -3.84 -35.28 31.21
N ILE A 85 -2.97 -35.62 30.25
CA ILE A 85 -2.27 -36.92 30.24
C ILE A 85 -1.22 -37.01 31.36
N TYR A 86 -0.53 -35.91 31.65
CA TYR A 86 0.49 -35.86 32.69
C TYR A 86 -0.11 -35.92 34.10
N GLU A 87 -1.30 -35.33 34.31
CA GLU A 87 -2.02 -35.42 35.58
C GLU A 87 -2.54 -36.84 35.89
N ASP A 88 -2.86 -37.62 34.86
CA ASP A 88 -3.37 -39.00 35.00
C ASP A 88 -2.25 -40.06 35.15
N ASP A 89 -0.98 -39.67 35.40
CA ASP A 89 0.22 -40.54 35.44
C ASP A 89 0.35 -41.43 34.17
N GLY A 90 -0.20 -40.97 33.05
CA GLY A 90 -0.25 -41.73 31.80
C GLY A 90 1.09 -41.72 31.06
N SER A 91 1.49 -42.87 30.51
CA SER A 91 2.57 -42.92 29.52
C SER A 91 2.15 -42.19 28.25
N ILE A 92 3.03 -41.36 27.68
CA ILE A 92 2.77 -40.63 26.44
C ILE A 92 2.61 -41.64 25.28
N ASP A 93 1.42 -41.68 24.69
CA ASP A 93 1.14 -42.43 23.45
C ASP A 93 1.98 -41.84 22.29
N PRO A 94 2.61 -42.67 21.44
CA PRO A 94 3.26 -42.23 20.20
C PRO A 94 2.45 -41.20 19.39
N ASN A 95 1.12 -41.33 19.32
CA ASN A 95 0.26 -40.39 18.59
C ASN A 95 0.18 -39.00 19.27
N VAL A 96 0.23 -38.96 20.60
CA VAL A 96 0.25 -37.71 21.36
C VAL A 96 1.60 -37.02 21.20
N GLU A 97 2.69 -37.78 21.18
CA GLU A 97 4.03 -37.25 20.88
C GLU A 97 4.08 -36.66 19.46
N LEU A 98 3.49 -37.34 18.47
CA LEU A 98 3.39 -36.85 17.09
C LEU A 98 2.53 -35.59 16.97
N ASN A 99 1.44 -35.51 17.73
CA ASN A 99 0.60 -34.31 17.80
C ASN A 99 1.37 -33.13 18.41
N ALA A 100 2.17 -33.38 19.45
CA ALA A 100 3.05 -32.37 20.04
C ALA A 100 4.10 -31.88 19.03
N PHE A 101 4.61 -32.77 18.16
CA PHE A 101 5.52 -32.43 17.07
C PHE A 101 4.91 -31.49 16.01
N TRP A 102 3.60 -31.20 16.02
CA TRP A 102 3.02 -30.14 15.18
C TRP A 102 3.27 -28.73 15.70
N THR A 103 3.64 -28.57 16.98
CA THR A 103 3.93 -27.29 17.65
C THR A 103 4.95 -26.43 16.91
N PRO A 104 6.11 -26.95 16.45
CA PRO A 104 7.07 -26.16 15.69
C PRO A 104 6.56 -25.67 14.33
N PHE A 105 5.65 -26.40 13.68
CA PHE A 105 5.05 -25.97 12.42
C PHE A 105 4.09 -24.80 12.65
N LEU A 106 3.37 -24.80 13.78
CA LEU A 106 2.55 -23.66 14.18
C LEU A 106 3.43 -22.42 14.44
N LEU A 107 4.60 -22.60 15.05
CA LEU A 107 5.59 -21.54 15.23
C LEU A 107 6.15 -21.04 13.89
N LEU A 108 6.39 -21.94 12.94
CA LEU A 108 6.77 -21.60 11.56
C LEU A 108 5.66 -20.78 10.87
N HIS A 109 4.39 -21.18 11.02
CA HIS A 109 3.23 -20.46 10.47
C HIS A 109 3.07 -19.06 11.07
N LEU A 110 3.35 -18.89 12.37
CA LEU A 110 3.37 -17.58 13.04
C LEU A 110 4.46 -16.65 12.47
N GLY A 111 5.53 -17.22 11.93
CA GLY A 111 6.51 -16.46 11.16
C GLY A 111 5.97 -15.86 9.85
N GLY A 112 4.83 -16.33 9.35
CA GLY A 112 4.17 -15.82 8.15
C GLY A 112 4.96 -16.03 6.85
N PRO A 113 4.28 -15.92 5.68
CA PRO A 113 4.94 -16.07 4.40
C PRO A 113 5.76 -14.82 4.04
N ASP A 114 6.69 -14.97 3.12
CA ASP A 114 7.59 -13.88 2.73
C ASP A 114 6.92 -12.79 1.90
N THR A 115 5.79 -13.13 1.28
CA THR A 115 4.98 -12.27 0.42
C THR A 115 4.20 -11.20 1.19
N ILE A 116 4.01 -11.36 2.49
CA ILE A 116 3.30 -10.41 3.35
C ILE A 116 3.80 -10.50 4.79
N THR A 117 4.39 -9.41 5.30
CA THR A 117 4.78 -9.26 6.71
C THR A 117 3.78 -8.43 7.49
N ALA A 118 3.37 -7.31 6.89
CA ALA A 118 2.42 -6.36 7.44
C ALA A 118 1.19 -6.28 6.54
N TYR A 119 0.00 -6.19 7.14
CA TYR A 119 -1.21 -5.88 6.35
C TYR A 119 -1.36 -4.37 6.15
N SER A 120 -0.98 -3.60 7.17
CA SER A 120 -1.04 -2.14 7.28
C SER A 120 0.26 -1.59 7.88
N LEU A 121 0.55 -0.30 7.69
CA LEU A 121 1.76 0.32 8.28
C LEU A 121 1.74 0.31 9.81
N GLU A 122 0.55 0.27 10.42
CA GLU A 122 0.37 0.17 11.87
C GLU A 122 0.97 -1.12 12.43
N ASP A 123 0.97 -2.21 11.66
CA ASP A 123 1.58 -3.48 12.07
C ASP A 123 3.10 -3.34 12.23
N ASN A 124 3.75 -2.50 11.42
CA ASN A 124 5.19 -2.21 11.53
C ASN A 124 5.51 -1.45 12.82
N GLU A 125 4.68 -0.46 13.19
CA GLU A 125 4.87 0.31 14.44
C GLU A 125 4.66 -0.56 15.68
N LEU A 126 3.81 -1.58 15.57
CA LEU A 126 3.48 -2.50 16.65
C LEU A 126 4.43 -3.70 16.76
N TRP A 127 5.62 -3.66 16.14
CA TRP A 127 6.60 -4.73 16.14
C TRP A 127 6.95 -5.26 17.55
N SER A 128 6.91 -4.39 18.58
CA SER A 128 7.16 -4.77 19.97
C SER A 128 6.12 -5.75 20.53
N ARG A 129 4.85 -5.65 20.06
CA ARG A 129 3.80 -6.62 20.40
C ARG A 129 4.08 -7.98 19.78
N HIS A 130 4.56 -8.00 18.53
CA HIS A 130 4.98 -9.22 17.86
C HIS A 130 6.19 -9.86 18.54
N LEU A 131 7.15 -9.07 19.01
CA LEU A 131 8.29 -9.57 19.79
C LEU A 131 7.83 -10.22 21.10
N LEU A 132 6.92 -9.58 21.85
CA LEU A 132 6.35 -10.16 23.07
C LEU A 132 5.60 -11.47 22.74
N GLY A 133 4.83 -11.49 21.65
CA GLY A 133 4.15 -12.69 21.15
C GLY A 133 5.13 -13.83 20.86
N LEU A 134 6.23 -13.54 20.17
CA LEU A 134 7.31 -14.49 19.90
C LEU A 134 7.88 -15.08 21.20
N VAL A 135 8.18 -14.24 22.20
CA VAL A 135 8.71 -14.71 23.49
C VAL A 135 7.72 -15.62 24.20
N MET A 136 6.44 -15.23 24.27
CA MET A 136 5.40 -16.03 24.93
C MET A 136 5.17 -17.36 24.22
N GLN A 137 5.14 -17.36 22.89
CA GLN A 137 4.94 -18.58 22.09
C GLN A 137 6.18 -19.47 22.11
N ALA A 138 7.39 -18.91 22.19
CA ALA A 138 8.62 -19.67 22.40
C ALA A 138 8.61 -20.37 23.77
N ILE A 139 8.24 -19.67 24.85
CA ILE A 139 8.09 -20.27 26.18
C ILE A 139 7.05 -21.39 26.17
N GLY A 140 5.87 -21.16 25.57
CA GLY A 140 4.83 -22.18 25.44
C GLY A 140 5.29 -23.40 24.63
N THR A 141 6.07 -23.18 23.56
CA THR A 141 6.65 -24.26 22.74
C THR A 141 7.67 -25.06 23.54
N ILE A 142 8.55 -24.40 24.31
CA ILE A 142 9.51 -25.06 25.19
C ILE A 142 8.78 -25.89 26.25
N TYR A 143 7.71 -25.35 26.85
CA TYR A 143 6.88 -26.10 27.80
C TYR A 143 6.28 -27.36 27.16
N ILE A 144 5.70 -27.26 25.96
CA ILE A 144 5.17 -28.42 25.23
C ILE A 144 6.27 -29.45 24.94
N ILE A 145 7.48 -29.01 24.55
CA ILE A 145 8.63 -29.90 24.32
C ILE A 145 9.00 -30.66 25.59
N LEU A 146 9.05 -29.97 26.73
CA LEU A 146 9.38 -30.59 28.02
C LEU A 146 8.32 -31.61 28.44
N MET A 147 7.03 -31.29 28.24
CA MET A 147 5.92 -32.19 28.55
C MET A 147 5.87 -33.41 27.61
N ALA A 148 6.22 -33.24 26.34
CA ALA A 148 6.22 -34.30 25.33
C ALA A 148 7.55 -35.05 25.24
N TRP A 149 8.50 -34.82 26.15
CA TRP A 149 9.86 -35.35 26.04
C TRP A 149 9.93 -36.84 26.39
N THR A 150 10.10 -37.68 25.38
CA THR A 150 10.29 -39.13 25.55
C THR A 150 11.74 -39.58 25.32
N GLY A 151 12.62 -38.67 24.86
CA GLY A 151 14.00 -39.00 24.47
C GLY A 151 14.11 -39.80 23.16
N SER A 152 13.00 -39.90 22.41
CA SER A 152 12.92 -40.55 21.12
C SER A 152 13.69 -39.79 20.02
N ARG A 153 13.79 -40.39 18.83
CA ARG A 153 14.30 -39.67 17.63
C ARG A 153 13.40 -38.49 17.27
N LEU A 154 12.09 -38.57 17.52
CA LEU A 154 11.13 -37.51 17.24
C LEU A 154 11.39 -36.27 18.12
N SER A 155 11.86 -36.45 19.36
CA SER A 155 12.28 -35.34 20.23
C SER A 155 13.43 -34.51 19.64
N VAL A 156 14.38 -35.15 18.94
CA VAL A 156 15.46 -34.45 18.21
C VAL A 156 14.89 -33.66 17.03
N LEU A 157 13.97 -34.26 16.26
CA LEU A 157 13.30 -33.58 15.15
C LEU A 157 12.51 -32.37 15.63
N PHE A 158 11.86 -32.48 16.80
CA PHE A 158 11.13 -31.40 17.44
C PHE A 158 12.04 -30.19 17.69
N ILE A 159 13.24 -30.40 18.27
CA ILE A 159 14.20 -29.30 18.50
C ILE A 159 14.61 -28.64 17.18
N LEU A 160 14.99 -29.43 16.18
CA LEU A 160 15.45 -28.91 14.88
C LEU A 160 14.36 -28.07 14.20
N MET A 161 13.12 -28.56 14.20
CA MET A 161 12.00 -27.82 13.61
C MET A 161 11.63 -26.59 14.45
N THR A 162 11.79 -26.63 15.77
CA THR A 162 11.58 -25.46 16.65
C THR A 162 12.57 -24.34 16.33
N ILE A 163 13.84 -24.69 16.09
CA ILE A 163 14.87 -23.72 15.68
C ILE A 163 14.45 -23.05 14.37
N ALA A 164 14.00 -23.82 13.36
CA ALA A 164 13.51 -23.27 12.10
C ALA A 164 12.30 -22.33 12.30
N GLY A 165 11.33 -22.72 13.14
CA GLY A 165 10.18 -21.89 13.50
C GLY A 165 10.56 -20.58 14.18
N LEU A 166 11.48 -20.63 15.15
CA LEU A 166 11.99 -19.43 15.85
C LEU A 166 12.73 -18.49 14.89
N ILE A 167 13.52 -19.03 13.97
CA ILE A 167 14.19 -18.22 12.94
C ILE A 167 13.15 -17.46 12.11
N LYS A 168 12.16 -18.16 11.54
CA LYS A 168 11.14 -17.52 10.68
C LYS A 168 10.33 -16.45 11.38
N PHE A 169 10.00 -16.66 12.64
CA PHE A 169 9.22 -15.69 13.42
C PHE A 169 10.10 -14.53 13.94
N GLY A 170 11.36 -14.80 14.26
CA GLY A 170 12.38 -13.77 14.45
C GLY A 170 12.54 -12.88 13.22
N GLU A 171 12.63 -13.47 12.03
CA GLU A 171 12.71 -12.74 10.75
C GLU A 171 11.51 -11.80 10.54
N ARG A 172 10.28 -12.26 10.79
CA ARG A 172 9.07 -11.41 10.71
C ARG A 172 9.20 -10.22 11.66
N THR A 173 9.58 -10.46 12.91
CA THR A 173 9.72 -9.41 13.93
C THR A 173 10.83 -8.40 13.57
N TRP A 174 11.96 -8.88 13.04
CA TRP A 174 13.03 -8.02 12.54
C TRP A 174 12.51 -7.13 11.40
N VAL A 175 11.88 -7.71 10.37
CA VAL A 175 11.38 -6.94 9.22
C VAL A 175 10.39 -5.87 9.65
N LEU A 176 9.42 -6.20 10.52
CA LEU A 176 8.45 -5.23 11.03
C LEU A 176 9.15 -4.05 11.73
N ARG A 177 10.16 -4.33 12.55
CA ARG A 177 10.97 -3.29 13.20
C ARG A 177 11.72 -2.45 12.17
N SER A 178 12.39 -3.07 11.20
CA SER A 178 13.16 -2.35 10.18
C SER A 178 12.29 -1.49 9.27
N ALA A 179 11.04 -1.89 9.06
CA ALA A 179 10.04 -1.14 8.29
C ALA A 179 9.27 -0.10 9.12
N SER A 180 9.56 0.06 10.42
CA SER A 180 8.92 1.07 11.25
C SER A 180 9.39 2.48 10.85
N ASN A 181 8.55 3.49 11.06
CA ASN A 181 8.87 4.85 10.65
C ASN A 181 10.14 5.38 11.33
N ASP A 182 10.30 5.10 12.63
CA ASP A 182 11.50 5.53 13.38
C ASP A 182 12.79 4.96 12.77
N GLN A 183 12.81 3.67 12.43
CA GLN A 183 13.98 3.03 11.82
C GLN A 183 14.23 3.53 10.39
N LEU A 184 13.17 3.78 9.62
CA LEU A 184 13.28 4.36 8.29
C LEU A 184 13.91 5.76 8.36
N ARG A 185 13.46 6.61 9.29
CA ARG A 185 14.01 7.95 9.52
C ARG A 185 15.47 7.92 9.99
N ASP A 186 15.80 7.01 10.90
CA ASP A 186 17.18 6.86 11.38
C ASP A 186 18.14 6.38 10.29
N SER A 187 17.70 5.45 9.43
CA SER A 187 18.51 5.01 8.28
C SER A 187 18.87 6.16 7.33
N MET A 188 17.95 7.12 7.14
CA MET A 188 18.17 8.30 6.29
C MET A 188 19.10 9.33 6.93
N ARG A 189 19.09 9.45 8.27
CA ARG A 189 20.03 10.32 9.00
C ARG A 189 21.47 9.84 8.82
N ILE A 190 21.69 8.52 8.83
CA ILE A 190 23.01 7.90 8.65
C ILE A 190 23.55 8.14 7.24
N THR A 191 22.73 7.94 6.20
CA THR A 191 23.17 8.21 4.82
C THR A 191 23.61 9.67 4.63
N ARG A 192 22.95 10.62 5.29
CA ARG A 192 23.34 12.04 5.23
C ARG A 192 24.63 12.39 5.98
N SER A 193 24.97 11.65 7.03
CA SER A 193 26.23 11.90 7.74
C SER A 193 27.45 11.52 6.91
N ASP A 194 27.33 10.57 5.99
CA ASP A 194 28.43 10.10 5.16
C ASP A 194 28.71 11.03 3.95
N GLU A 195 27.69 11.74 3.42
CA GLU A 195 27.82 12.59 2.22
C GLU A 195 28.21 14.06 2.48
N GLY A 196 28.34 14.49 3.75
CA GLY A 196 28.50 15.90 4.12
C GLY A 196 29.82 16.24 4.83
N PRO A 197 30.72 17.06 4.24
CA PRO A 197 31.79 17.68 5.01
C PRO A 197 31.21 18.90 5.75
N GLY A 198 30.65 18.72 6.95
CA GLY A 198 30.24 19.88 7.74
C GLY A 198 29.31 19.75 8.95
N ASN A 199 28.73 18.59 9.28
CA ASN A 199 27.84 18.48 10.46
C ASN A 199 28.53 17.80 11.65
N SER A 200 29.49 18.49 12.27
CA SER A 200 30.23 18.02 13.47
C SER A 200 29.32 17.64 14.65
N ASN A 201 28.18 18.32 14.80
CA ASN A 201 27.33 18.19 16.00
C ASN A 201 26.54 16.87 16.04
N LEU A 202 26.23 16.26 14.89
CA LEU A 202 25.48 15.00 14.84
C LEU A 202 26.39 13.76 14.82
N VAL A 203 27.62 13.91 14.33
CA VAL A 203 28.67 12.88 14.46
C VAL A 203 29.08 12.72 15.93
N GLU A 204 29.07 13.80 16.71
CA GLU A 204 29.23 13.73 18.17
C GLU A 204 28.05 13.04 18.85
N GLU A 205 26.80 13.33 18.44
CA GLU A 205 25.61 12.63 18.95
C GLU A 205 25.64 11.12 18.63
N TYR A 206 26.14 10.74 17.45
CA TYR A 206 26.34 9.34 17.07
C TYR A 206 27.38 8.66 17.97
N LYS A 207 28.55 9.29 18.16
CA LYS A 207 29.60 8.76 19.04
C LYS A 207 29.13 8.64 20.49
N LEU A 208 28.27 9.57 20.93
CA LEU A 208 27.62 9.51 22.24
C LEU A 208 26.67 8.32 22.34
N LYS A 209 25.81 8.09 21.35
CA LYS A 209 24.86 6.95 21.35
C LYS A 209 25.57 5.59 21.28
N ASP A 210 26.63 5.47 20.49
CA ASP A 210 27.47 4.26 20.47
C ASP A 210 28.18 4.07 21.84
N ALA A 211 28.69 5.15 22.44
CA ALA A 211 29.28 5.13 23.79
C ALA A 211 28.27 4.84 24.92
N GLU A 212 26.99 5.17 24.72
CA GLU A 212 25.86 4.85 25.61
C GLU A 212 25.37 3.39 25.44
N GLY A 213 25.95 2.62 24.51
CA GLY A 213 25.66 1.20 24.31
C GLY A 213 24.50 0.91 23.35
N TYR A 214 24.05 1.89 22.56
CA TYR A 214 23.08 1.64 21.49
C TYR A 214 23.77 0.95 20.32
N ASN A 215 23.24 -0.20 19.87
CA ASN A 215 23.77 -0.96 18.74
C ASN A 215 23.40 -0.27 17.41
N VAL A 216 24.25 0.64 16.93
CA VAL A 216 24.05 1.34 15.65
C VAL A 216 24.69 0.54 14.54
N ILE A 217 23.87 -0.13 13.72
CA ILE A 217 24.36 -0.94 12.60
C ILE A 217 24.62 0.01 11.42
N PRO A 218 25.87 0.16 10.94
CA PRO A 218 26.14 0.95 9.76
C PRO A 218 25.49 0.28 8.55
N SER A 219 24.46 0.91 7.98
CA SER A 219 23.88 0.46 6.72
C SER A 219 24.88 0.77 5.62
N LYS A 220 25.52 -0.27 5.07
CA LYS A 220 26.38 -0.16 3.89
C LYS A 220 25.52 0.27 2.70
N VAL A 221 25.40 1.58 2.47
CA VAL A 221 24.76 2.12 1.28
C VAL A 221 25.70 1.83 0.12
N ILE A 222 25.27 1.02 -0.85
CA ILE A 222 25.96 0.91 -2.12
C ILE A 222 25.68 2.24 -2.83
N GLU A 223 26.65 3.14 -2.87
CA GLU A 223 26.58 4.35 -3.68
C GLU A 223 26.55 3.92 -5.15
N VAL A 224 25.35 3.89 -5.73
CA VAL A 224 25.20 3.86 -7.18
C VAL A 224 25.49 5.27 -7.65
N GLN A 225 26.62 5.46 -8.32
CA GLN A 225 26.91 6.72 -9.01
C GLN A 225 25.85 6.92 -10.09
N LEU A 226 24.88 7.80 -9.82
CA LEU A 226 23.90 8.20 -10.81
C LEU A 226 24.65 8.88 -11.98
N PRO A 227 24.41 8.50 -13.24
CA PRO A 227 25.00 9.21 -14.37
C PRO A 227 24.50 10.66 -14.31
N VAL A 228 25.42 11.62 -14.14
CA VAL A 228 25.08 13.05 -14.07
C VAL A 228 24.95 13.67 -15.47
N ASP A 229 25.46 12.97 -16.50
CA ASP A 229 25.47 13.48 -17.87
C ASP A 229 24.08 13.36 -18.52
N SER A 230 23.39 14.50 -18.65
CA SER A 230 22.06 14.62 -19.30
C SER A 230 21.99 14.01 -20.70
N ALA A 231 23.12 13.94 -21.42
CA ALA A 231 23.23 13.35 -22.76
C ALA A 231 22.96 11.83 -22.78
N VAL A 232 23.12 11.13 -21.65
CA VAL A 232 22.77 9.70 -21.51
C VAL A 232 21.24 9.51 -21.53
N PHE A 233 20.49 10.56 -21.16
CA PHE A 233 19.04 10.53 -21.01
C PHE A 233 18.29 11.24 -22.14
N GLU A 234 18.99 11.82 -23.13
CA GLU A 234 18.35 12.46 -24.28
C GLU A 234 17.80 11.42 -25.27
N GLY A 235 16.49 11.47 -25.51
CA GLY A 235 15.77 10.65 -26.49
C GLY A 235 15.35 9.25 -26.01
N ASN A 236 14.86 8.41 -26.93
CA ASN A 236 14.52 6.99 -26.68
C ASN A 236 15.76 6.08 -26.50
N SER A 237 16.92 6.64 -26.14
CA SER A 237 18.21 5.93 -26.02
C SER A 237 18.22 4.94 -24.84
N ILE A 238 17.49 5.22 -23.76
CA ILE A 238 17.22 4.27 -22.67
C ILE A 238 16.12 3.31 -23.11
N SER A 239 16.46 2.42 -24.03
CA SER A 239 15.57 1.32 -24.46
C SER A 239 15.68 0.09 -23.56
N ASN A 240 16.67 0.05 -22.67
CA ASN A 240 16.97 -1.11 -21.84
C ASN A 240 16.40 -0.92 -20.44
N ASP A 241 15.31 -1.63 -20.11
CA ASP A 241 14.62 -1.58 -18.81
C ASP A 241 15.58 -1.82 -17.62
N HIS A 242 16.72 -2.48 -17.84
CA HIS A 242 17.77 -2.72 -16.85
C HIS A 242 18.51 -1.45 -16.38
N GLU A 243 18.84 -0.53 -17.30
CA GLU A 243 19.52 0.72 -16.94
C GLU A 243 18.57 1.64 -16.17
N LEU A 244 17.31 1.69 -16.62
CA LEU A 244 16.25 2.43 -15.93
C LEU A 244 16.06 1.91 -14.50
N LEU A 245 16.16 0.60 -14.29
CA LEU A 245 16.05 -0.02 -12.96
C LEU A 245 17.17 0.40 -12.00
N LEU A 246 18.41 0.54 -12.49
CA LEU A 246 19.53 1.02 -11.67
C LEU A 246 19.37 2.50 -11.29
N VAL A 247 18.89 3.32 -12.22
CA VAL A 247 18.56 4.74 -11.95
C VAL A 247 17.44 4.83 -10.93
N ALA A 248 16.37 4.04 -11.09
CA ALA A 248 15.26 3.97 -10.15
C ALA A 248 15.72 3.51 -8.76
N TYR A 249 16.64 2.55 -8.67
CA TYR A 249 17.19 2.10 -7.39
C TYR A 249 18.01 3.20 -6.69
N GLY A 250 18.82 3.96 -7.44
CA GLY A 250 19.54 5.11 -6.91
C GLY A 250 18.59 6.20 -6.39
N LEU A 251 17.58 6.57 -7.18
CA LEU A 251 16.58 7.55 -6.78
C LEU A 251 15.72 7.07 -5.59
N PHE A 252 15.35 5.79 -5.56
CA PHE A 252 14.61 5.19 -4.46
C PHE A 252 15.32 5.39 -3.11
N HIS A 253 16.64 5.21 -3.06
CA HIS A 253 17.41 5.40 -1.83
C HIS A 253 17.37 6.83 -1.30
N THR A 254 17.24 7.81 -2.19
CA THR A 254 17.08 9.22 -1.86
C THR A 254 15.63 9.55 -1.51
N PHE A 255 14.67 9.17 -2.36
CA PHE A 255 13.26 9.57 -2.28
C PHE A 255 12.44 8.74 -1.29
N LYS A 256 12.93 7.58 -0.83
CA LYS A 256 12.25 6.80 0.23
C LYS A 256 12.02 7.60 1.52
N GLY A 257 12.86 8.59 1.79
CA GLY A 257 12.71 9.49 2.94
C GLY A 257 11.41 10.30 2.89
N LEU A 258 10.86 10.58 1.72
CA LEU A 258 9.60 11.32 1.57
C LEU A 258 8.42 10.57 2.19
N PHE A 259 8.40 9.24 2.11
CA PHE A 259 7.36 8.41 2.73
C PHE A 259 7.40 8.42 4.27
N ALA A 260 8.51 8.90 4.85
CA ALA A 260 8.72 9.10 6.27
C ALA A 260 8.71 10.58 6.68
N ASP A 261 8.20 11.45 5.82
CA ASP A 261 8.17 12.92 5.98
C ASP A 261 9.55 13.54 6.25
N VAL A 262 10.62 12.95 5.68
CA VAL A 262 11.98 13.48 5.78
C VAL A 262 12.23 14.49 4.66
N ILE A 263 12.59 15.72 5.04
CA ILE A 263 12.96 16.80 4.10
C ILE A 263 14.27 16.44 3.39
N LEU A 264 14.26 16.30 2.06
CA LEU A 264 15.37 16.06 1.13
C LEU A 264 16.30 17.26 0.95
N GLY A 265 17.55 17.00 0.53
CA GLY A 265 18.53 18.03 0.24
C GLY A 265 18.27 18.70 -1.12
N SER A 266 18.79 19.93 -1.31
CA SER A 266 18.66 20.64 -2.59
C SER A 266 19.42 19.96 -3.73
N ARG A 267 20.56 19.30 -3.44
CA ARG A 267 21.36 18.56 -4.44
C ARG A 267 20.58 17.39 -5.02
N ASP A 268 19.96 16.60 -4.15
CA ASP A 268 19.11 15.46 -4.51
C ASP A 268 17.98 15.86 -5.47
N ARG A 269 17.35 17.00 -5.16
CA ARG A 269 16.32 17.60 -6.01
C ARG A 269 16.86 17.97 -7.38
N ASP A 270 17.98 18.68 -7.43
CA ASP A 270 18.52 19.22 -8.68
C ASP A 270 19.01 18.09 -9.61
N THR A 271 19.59 17.02 -9.05
CA THR A 271 19.93 15.79 -9.78
C THR A 271 18.67 15.13 -10.37
N SER A 272 17.64 14.94 -9.55
CA SER A 272 16.38 14.35 -10.00
C SER A 272 15.70 15.19 -11.08
N GLN A 273 15.65 16.51 -10.91
CA GLN A 273 15.06 17.43 -11.91
C GLN A 273 15.77 17.34 -13.26
N THR A 274 17.10 17.20 -13.24
CA THR A 274 17.90 17.08 -14.46
C THR A 274 17.53 15.82 -15.25
N ILE A 275 17.36 14.69 -14.55
CA ILE A 275 16.93 13.41 -15.15
C ILE A 275 15.50 13.52 -15.69
N PHE A 276 14.55 14.02 -14.89
CA PHE A 276 13.14 14.07 -15.28
C PHE A 276 12.83 15.06 -16.41
N ARG A 277 13.74 15.98 -16.71
CA ARG A 277 13.64 16.90 -17.86
C ARG A 277 14.01 16.24 -19.18
N SER A 278 15.02 15.37 -19.18
CA SER A 278 15.55 14.73 -20.39
C SER A 278 14.76 13.48 -20.79
N ILE A 279 14.19 12.76 -19.83
CA ILE A 279 13.42 11.53 -20.09
C ILE A 279 12.04 11.78 -20.70
N SER A 280 11.51 10.76 -21.39
CA SER A 280 10.13 10.69 -21.85
C SER A 280 9.15 10.43 -20.71
N TYR A 281 7.87 10.75 -20.91
CA TYR A 281 6.84 10.49 -19.89
C TYR A 281 6.71 8.99 -19.59
N GLU A 282 6.84 8.11 -20.60
CA GLU A 282 6.77 6.65 -20.41
C GLU A 282 7.87 6.16 -19.47
N ASN A 283 9.11 6.60 -19.68
CA ASN A 283 10.23 6.23 -18.83
C ASN A 283 10.13 6.86 -17.44
N ALA A 284 9.61 8.08 -17.32
CA ALA A 284 9.36 8.72 -16.03
C ALA A 284 8.37 7.93 -15.17
N TYR A 285 7.23 7.52 -15.75
CA TYR A 285 6.25 6.70 -15.03
C TYR A 285 6.81 5.30 -14.72
N LYS A 286 7.51 4.65 -15.66
CA LYS A 286 8.18 3.36 -15.38
C LYS A 286 9.16 3.44 -14.20
N LEU A 287 9.91 4.54 -14.09
CA LEU A 287 10.84 4.79 -12.99
C LEU A 287 10.10 4.91 -11.66
N ILE A 288 9.04 5.73 -11.61
CA ILE A 288 8.21 5.88 -10.42
C ILE A 288 7.56 4.55 -10.01
N GLU A 289 7.12 3.75 -10.98
CA GLU A 289 6.56 2.42 -10.74
C GLU A 289 7.59 1.48 -10.09
N MET A 290 8.87 1.56 -10.48
CA MET A 290 9.97 0.83 -9.84
C MET A 290 10.18 1.30 -8.40
N GLU A 291 10.23 2.60 -8.15
CA GLU A 291 10.42 3.17 -6.81
C GLU A 291 9.27 2.81 -5.86
N CYS A 292 8.02 2.94 -6.31
CA CYS A 292 6.85 2.44 -5.59
C CYS A 292 6.95 0.93 -5.32
N GLY A 293 7.46 0.18 -6.30
CA GLY A 293 7.70 -1.25 -6.18
C GLY A 293 8.69 -1.59 -5.06
N PHE A 294 9.82 -0.89 -5.00
CA PHE A 294 10.83 -1.03 -3.95
C PHE A 294 10.30 -0.59 -2.59
N MET A 295 9.53 0.50 -2.53
CA MET A 295 8.90 0.98 -1.29
C MET A 295 7.89 -0.02 -0.74
N TYR A 296 7.05 -0.61 -1.60
CA TYR A 296 6.13 -1.66 -1.18
C TYR A 296 6.87 -2.86 -0.59
N ASP A 297 7.93 -3.32 -1.28
CA ASP A 297 8.71 -4.47 -0.84
C ASP A 297 9.42 -4.19 0.51
N LEU A 298 9.88 -2.96 0.72
CA LEU A 298 10.47 -2.50 1.99
C LEU A 298 9.45 -2.51 3.15
N LEU A 299 8.22 -2.06 2.90
CA LEU A 299 7.23 -1.83 3.96
C LEU A 299 6.35 -3.06 4.27
N TYR A 300 6.05 -3.90 3.28
CA TYR A 300 5.03 -4.94 3.39
C TYR A 300 5.54 -6.38 3.19
N THR A 301 6.81 -6.58 2.81
CA THR A 301 7.35 -7.91 2.50
C THR A 301 8.66 -8.18 3.24
N LYS A 302 9.13 -9.44 3.20
CA LYS A 302 10.44 -9.81 3.78
C LYS A 302 11.64 -9.47 2.87
N ALA A 303 11.44 -8.79 1.74
CA ALA A 303 12.47 -8.57 0.72
C ALA A 303 13.77 -7.97 1.29
N MET A 304 13.67 -6.97 2.17
CA MET A 304 14.84 -6.29 2.75
C MET A 304 15.79 -7.25 3.50
N LEU A 305 15.25 -8.25 4.19
CA LEU A 305 16.05 -9.21 4.96
C LEU A 305 16.80 -10.19 4.05
N VAL A 306 16.26 -10.46 2.85
CA VAL A 306 16.82 -11.48 1.96
C VAL A 306 18.12 -11.04 1.30
N TYR A 307 18.25 -9.75 1.01
CA TYR A 307 19.47 -9.19 0.41
C TYR A 307 20.54 -8.85 1.45
N ASN A 308 20.26 -9.09 2.74
CA ASN A 308 21.26 -9.05 3.80
C ASN A 308 21.93 -10.44 3.92
N PRO A 309 23.29 -10.55 3.95
CA PRO A 309 23.98 -11.83 4.11
C PRO A 309 23.49 -12.66 5.31
N TRP A 310 23.12 -12.01 6.41
CA TRP A 310 22.58 -12.69 7.58
C TRP A 310 21.21 -13.34 7.31
N GLY A 311 20.31 -12.64 6.64
CA GLY A 311 18.99 -13.18 6.30
C GLY A 311 19.07 -14.30 5.28
N LEU A 312 19.98 -14.21 4.30
CA LEU A 312 20.23 -15.32 3.38
C LEU A 312 20.75 -16.57 4.12
N GLY A 313 21.68 -16.39 5.06
CA GLY A 313 22.21 -17.48 5.90
C GLY A 313 21.12 -18.13 6.76
N LEU A 314 20.29 -17.34 7.43
CA LEU A 314 19.19 -17.84 8.27
C LEU A 314 18.14 -18.63 7.47
N ARG A 315 17.80 -18.18 6.25
CA ARG A 315 16.91 -18.92 5.35
C ARG A 315 17.49 -20.24 4.89
N PHE A 316 18.78 -20.24 4.52
CA PHE A 316 19.46 -21.46 4.13
C PHE A 316 19.46 -22.48 5.28
N ILE A 317 19.70 -22.01 6.51
CA ILE A 317 19.60 -22.84 7.71
C ILE A 317 18.18 -23.38 7.90
N SER A 318 17.15 -22.53 7.86
CA SER A 318 15.74 -22.94 7.97
C SER A 318 15.35 -24.01 6.94
N PHE A 319 15.71 -23.79 5.67
CA PHE A 319 15.45 -24.72 4.57
C PHE A 319 16.15 -26.07 4.76
N LEU A 320 17.44 -26.05 5.12
CA LEU A 320 18.20 -27.27 5.39
C LEU A 320 17.65 -28.05 6.58
N LEU A 321 17.26 -27.35 7.65
CA LEU A 321 16.63 -27.97 8.82
C LEU A 321 15.32 -28.67 8.44
N ALA A 322 14.44 -28.00 7.67
CA ALA A 322 13.18 -28.60 7.21
C ALA A 322 13.42 -29.83 6.32
N CYS A 323 14.38 -29.78 5.40
CA CYS A 323 14.75 -30.92 4.55
C CYS A 323 15.32 -32.08 5.38
N PHE A 324 16.20 -31.78 6.33
CA PHE A 324 16.80 -32.77 7.21
C PHE A 324 15.75 -33.44 8.09
N VAL A 325 14.81 -32.68 8.64
CA VAL A 325 13.68 -33.21 9.41
C VAL A 325 12.80 -34.12 8.53
N LEU A 326 12.50 -33.74 7.29
CA LEU A 326 11.75 -34.61 6.36
C LEU A 326 12.48 -35.93 6.09
N VAL A 327 13.78 -35.89 5.83
CA VAL A 327 14.59 -37.09 5.58
C VAL A 327 14.63 -37.98 6.82
N LEU A 328 14.96 -37.44 7.98
CA LEU A 328 15.03 -38.23 9.22
C LEU A 328 13.68 -38.79 9.64
N PHE A 329 12.60 -38.01 9.53
CA PHE A 329 11.24 -38.49 9.75
C PHE A 329 10.90 -39.62 8.78
N SER A 330 11.35 -39.52 7.52
CA SER A 330 11.19 -40.57 6.51
C SER A 330 12.01 -41.83 6.79
N LEU A 331 13.12 -41.75 7.51
CA LEU A 331 13.96 -42.88 7.88
C LEU A 331 13.59 -43.52 9.24
N THR A 332 12.63 -42.93 9.96
CA THR A 332 12.21 -43.45 11.27
C THR A 332 11.40 -44.73 11.11
N SER A 333 11.78 -45.79 11.85
CA SER A 333 11.15 -47.12 11.78
C SER A 333 9.85 -47.23 12.59
N GLU A 334 9.58 -46.30 13.50
CA GLU A 334 8.43 -46.27 14.44
C GLU A 334 7.10 -45.85 13.77
N LYS A 335 7.06 -45.72 12.44
CA LYS A 335 5.86 -45.26 11.71
C LYS A 335 4.65 -46.18 11.80
N GLN A 336 4.85 -47.44 12.22
CA GLN A 336 3.75 -48.41 12.35
C GLN A 336 2.87 -48.13 13.58
N ASP A 337 3.38 -47.39 14.56
CA ASP A 337 2.67 -47.10 15.81
C ASP A 337 1.78 -45.84 15.71
N TYR A 338 1.93 -45.07 14.61
CA TYR A 338 1.16 -43.85 14.37
C TYR A 338 -0.12 -44.10 13.55
N SER A 339 -1.16 -43.35 13.88
CA SER A 339 -2.37 -43.22 13.09
C SER A 339 -2.05 -42.74 11.66
N LYS A 340 -2.62 -43.43 10.66
CA LYS A 340 -2.39 -43.11 9.23
C LYS A 340 -2.72 -41.65 8.90
N VAL A 341 -3.74 -41.07 9.55
CA VAL A 341 -4.17 -39.69 9.34
C VAL A 341 -3.11 -38.71 9.85
N ASP A 342 -2.57 -38.95 11.04
CA ASP A 342 -1.61 -38.06 11.68
C ASP A 342 -0.23 -38.15 11.01
N LEU A 343 0.12 -39.34 10.53
CA LEU A 343 1.28 -39.57 9.67
C LEU A 343 1.15 -38.79 8.35
N SER A 344 0.02 -38.90 7.65
CA SER A 344 -0.24 -38.14 6.42
C SER A 344 -0.20 -36.63 6.67
N LEU A 345 -0.78 -36.15 7.77
CA LEU A 345 -0.78 -34.72 8.09
C LEU A 345 0.65 -34.20 8.33
N THR A 346 1.48 -34.96 9.04
CA THR A 346 2.88 -34.59 9.30
C THR A 346 3.69 -34.49 8.00
N PHE A 347 3.50 -35.44 7.07
CA PHE A 347 4.12 -35.34 5.74
C PHE A 347 3.63 -34.13 4.95
N ILE A 348 2.34 -33.80 5.02
CA ILE A 348 1.78 -32.61 4.36
C ILE A 348 2.40 -31.34 4.95
N LEU A 349 2.51 -31.22 6.28
CA LEU A 349 3.11 -30.07 6.94
C LEU A 349 4.58 -29.88 6.52
N LEU A 350 5.37 -30.95 6.49
CA LEU A 350 6.76 -30.91 6.03
C LEU A 350 6.89 -30.55 4.55
N ALA A 351 6.09 -31.19 3.70
CA ALA A 351 6.10 -30.93 2.26
C ALA A 351 5.71 -29.48 1.95
N VAL A 352 4.68 -28.95 2.63
CA VAL A 352 4.27 -27.56 2.46
C VAL A 352 5.32 -26.62 3.03
N ALA A 353 5.92 -26.87 4.20
CA ALA A 353 6.99 -26.03 4.73
C ALA A 353 8.15 -25.87 3.74
N ILE A 354 8.62 -26.98 3.15
CA ILE A 354 9.67 -26.96 2.12
C ILE A 354 9.18 -26.25 0.85
N PHE A 355 7.95 -26.52 0.40
CA PHE A 355 7.37 -25.87 -0.77
C PHE A 355 7.28 -24.35 -0.59
N LEU A 356 6.89 -23.85 0.59
CA LEU A 356 6.80 -22.42 0.89
C LEU A 356 8.19 -21.76 0.81
N GLU A 357 9.24 -22.41 1.31
CA GLU A 357 10.63 -21.91 1.19
C GLU A 357 11.10 -21.87 -0.27
N ILE A 358 10.85 -22.93 -1.05
CA ILE A 358 11.18 -22.98 -2.48
C ILE A 358 10.43 -21.89 -3.24
N TYR A 359 9.12 -21.74 -2.99
CA TYR A 359 8.31 -20.72 -3.62
C TYR A 359 8.81 -19.31 -3.28
N ALA A 360 9.17 -19.05 -2.02
CA ALA A 360 9.74 -17.77 -1.62
C ALA A 360 11.04 -17.45 -2.36
N ILE A 361 11.92 -18.44 -2.55
CA ILE A 361 13.15 -18.28 -3.36
C ILE A 361 12.81 -17.97 -4.82
N LEU A 362 11.82 -18.65 -5.41
CA LEU A 362 11.39 -18.38 -6.79
C LEU A 362 10.85 -16.95 -6.95
N VAL A 363 9.99 -16.50 -6.04
CA VAL A 363 9.47 -15.12 -6.04
C VAL A 363 10.58 -14.11 -5.88
N LEU A 364 11.54 -14.36 -4.98
CA LEU A 364 12.71 -13.51 -4.79
C LEU A 364 13.56 -13.39 -6.05
N LEU A 365 13.87 -14.51 -6.71
CA LEU A 365 14.66 -14.53 -7.94
C LEU A 365 13.99 -13.73 -9.06
N SER A 366 12.65 -13.69 -9.09
CA SER A 366 11.88 -12.90 -10.05
C SER A 366 11.74 -11.41 -9.72
N SER A 367 12.23 -10.95 -8.57
CA SER A 367 12.03 -9.57 -8.11
C SER A 367 13.08 -8.59 -8.68
N ASP A 368 12.67 -7.33 -8.79
CA ASP A 368 13.53 -6.20 -9.21
C ASP A 368 14.80 -6.08 -8.35
N TRP A 369 14.71 -6.39 -7.05
CA TRP A 369 15.84 -6.38 -6.13
C TRP A 369 16.95 -7.36 -6.52
N THR A 370 16.61 -8.55 -7.03
CA THR A 370 17.60 -9.54 -7.48
C THR A 370 18.37 -9.06 -8.69
N ILE A 371 17.67 -8.41 -9.62
CA ILE A 371 18.26 -7.83 -10.82
C ILE A 371 19.29 -6.75 -10.43
N VAL A 372 18.91 -5.84 -9.52
CA VAL A 372 19.81 -4.82 -8.99
C VAL A 372 21.01 -5.46 -8.29
N TRP A 373 20.80 -6.39 -7.37
CA TRP A 373 21.86 -7.03 -6.59
C TRP A 373 22.87 -7.80 -7.46
N LEU A 374 22.42 -8.44 -8.54
CA LEU A 374 23.32 -9.12 -9.49
C LEU A 374 24.12 -8.14 -10.32
N SER A 375 23.48 -7.03 -10.70
CA SER A 375 24.11 -5.97 -11.49
C SER A 375 25.22 -5.28 -10.71
N THR A 376 24.96 -4.89 -9.45
CA THR A 376 25.96 -4.24 -8.60
C THR A 376 27.15 -5.14 -8.29
N ASN A 377 26.96 -6.47 -8.30
CA ASN A 377 28.02 -7.46 -8.07
C ASN A 377 28.69 -7.96 -9.36
N ASN A 378 28.43 -7.36 -10.52
CA ASN A 378 29.01 -7.72 -11.83
C ASN A 378 28.82 -9.21 -12.24
N LYS A 379 27.71 -9.84 -11.85
CA LYS A 379 27.42 -11.26 -12.14
C LYS A 379 26.58 -11.43 -13.42
N ALA A 380 27.14 -11.05 -14.57
CA ALA A 380 26.42 -11.02 -15.85
C ALA A 380 25.88 -12.39 -16.32
N SER A 381 26.57 -13.49 -16.00
CA SER A 381 26.12 -14.85 -16.36
C SER A 381 24.88 -15.29 -15.57
N ALA A 382 24.84 -14.98 -14.27
CA ALA A 382 23.70 -15.26 -13.40
C ALA A 382 22.49 -14.39 -13.76
N LEU A 383 22.74 -13.12 -14.14
CA LEU A 383 21.68 -12.21 -14.59
C LEU A 383 20.97 -12.76 -15.85
N LYS A 384 21.72 -13.21 -16.86
CA LYS A 384 21.14 -13.82 -18.08
C LYS A 384 20.34 -15.10 -17.80
N ALA A 385 20.77 -15.89 -16.82
CA ALA A 385 20.05 -17.10 -16.42
C ALA A 385 18.74 -16.75 -15.68
N ILE A 386 18.75 -15.70 -14.85
CA ILE A 386 17.58 -15.31 -14.06
C ILE A 386 16.54 -14.56 -14.92
N THR A 387 16.97 -13.71 -15.84
CA THR A 387 16.04 -13.07 -16.79
C THR A 387 15.39 -14.09 -17.73
N SER A 388 16.09 -15.17 -18.11
CA SER A 388 15.49 -16.27 -18.88
C SER A 388 14.58 -17.18 -18.06
N LEU A 389 14.82 -17.29 -16.74
CA LEU A 389 14.00 -18.02 -15.77
C LEU A 389 12.83 -17.20 -15.22
N SER A 390 12.65 -15.94 -15.63
CA SER A 390 11.63 -15.04 -15.10
C SER A 390 10.20 -15.48 -15.50
N LEU A 391 9.72 -16.55 -14.85
CA LEU A 391 8.42 -17.17 -15.10
C LEU A 391 7.24 -16.27 -14.68
N LEU A 392 7.48 -15.28 -13.81
CA LEU A 392 6.49 -14.34 -13.28
C LEU A 392 7.04 -12.90 -13.31
N GLN A 393 6.99 -12.21 -14.45
CA GLN A 393 6.99 -10.75 -14.42
C GLN A 393 5.62 -10.27 -13.96
N ASN A 394 5.51 -9.94 -12.68
CA ASN A 394 4.29 -9.34 -12.15
C ASN A 394 4.32 -7.83 -12.44
N PRO A 395 3.16 -7.23 -12.75
CA PRO A 395 3.07 -5.78 -12.81
C PRO A 395 3.42 -5.17 -11.44
N ARG A 396 4.07 -4.00 -11.46
CA ARG A 396 4.56 -3.32 -10.25
C ARG A 396 3.45 -2.64 -9.46
N TRP A 397 2.36 -2.31 -10.14
CA TRP A 397 1.13 -1.72 -9.60
C TRP A 397 -0.04 -2.03 -10.55
N SER A 398 -1.25 -1.60 -10.19
CA SER A 398 -2.48 -1.96 -10.93
C SER A 398 -2.67 -1.24 -12.27
N ASN A 399 -1.92 -0.16 -12.53
CA ASN A 399 -2.17 0.78 -13.64
C ASN A 399 -3.63 1.24 -13.74
N SER A 400 -4.36 1.25 -12.61
CA SER A 400 -5.79 1.55 -12.57
C SER A 400 -6.08 2.67 -11.58
N MET A 401 -7.09 3.46 -11.89
CA MET A 401 -7.67 4.44 -10.98
C MET A 401 -9.17 4.18 -10.83
N ALA A 402 -9.66 4.29 -9.60
CA ALA A 402 -11.08 4.16 -9.35
C ALA A 402 -11.83 5.40 -9.86
N GLN A 403 -13.08 5.21 -10.24
CA GLN A 403 -13.96 6.25 -10.76
C GLN A 403 -15.24 6.22 -9.94
N TYR A 404 -15.73 7.42 -9.60
CA TYR A 404 -16.97 7.60 -8.87
C TYR A 404 -17.73 8.78 -9.46
N SER A 405 -19.00 8.58 -9.82
CA SER A 405 -19.89 9.62 -10.34
C SER A 405 -21.06 9.83 -9.38
N LEU A 406 -21.28 11.08 -8.98
CA LEU A 406 -22.36 11.48 -8.08
C LEU A 406 -23.74 11.20 -8.70
N LEU A 407 -23.93 11.53 -9.97
CA LEU A 407 -25.21 11.28 -10.65
C LEU A 407 -25.46 9.78 -10.83
N SER A 408 -24.42 8.98 -11.06
CA SER A 408 -24.57 7.53 -11.14
C SER A 408 -25.01 6.92 -9.81
N PHE A 409 -24.49 7.43 -8.69
CA PHE A 409 -24.85 7.01 -7.33
C PHE A 409 -26.29 7.39 -6.98
N THR A 410 -26.69 8.62 -7.31
CA THR A 410 -28.04 9.13 -7.00
C THR A 410 -29.15 8.57 -7.90
N LEU A 411 -28.83 8.20 -9.15
CA LEU A 411 -29.83 7.80 -10.15
C LEU A 411 -30.00 6.29 -10.31
N LYS A 412 -28.91 5.50 -10.22
CA LYS A 412 -28.94 4.05 -10.42
C LYS A 412 -29.15 3.36 -9.09
N GLU A 413 -30.21 2.56 -8.94
CA GLU A 413 -30.41 1.75 -7.73
C GLU A 413 -29.61 0.45 -7.84
N LYS A 414 -28.61 0.24 -6.97
CA LYS A 414 -27.86 -1.02 -6.84
C LYS A 414 -28.01 -1.61 -5.42
N PRO A 415 -29.20 -2.08 -5.03
CA PRO A 415 -29.49 -2.45 -3.64
C PRO A 415 -28.64 -3.64 -3.16
N VAL A 416 -28.16 -3.58 -1.92
CA VAL A 416 -27.36 -4.64 -1.27
C VAL A 416 -28.28 -5.78 -0.81
N GLY A 417 -27.84 -7.04 -0.93
CA GLY A 417 -28.57 -8.17 -0.35
C GLY A 417 -28.51 -8.18 1.18
N CYS A 418 -29.50 -8.76 1.87
CA CYS A 418 -29.51 -8.88 3.34
C CYS A 418 -29.47 -7.54 4.12
N VAL A 419 -30.08 -6.47 3.57
CA VAL A 419 -30.13 -5.12 4.18
C VAL A 419 -30.54 -5.11 5.65
N GLY A 420 -31.49 -5.97 6.06
CA GLY A 420 -31.99 -5.99 7.44
C GLY A 420 -30.92 -6.31 8.49
N ILE A 421 -30.01 -7.24 8.20
CA ILE A 421 -28.91 -7.61 9.12
C ILE A 421 -27.80 -6.57 9.03
N LEU A 422 -27.45 -6.14 7.82
CA LEU A 422 -26.35 -5.21 7.57
C LEU A 422 -26.64 -3.79 8.11
N ARG A 423 -27.91 -3.33 8.04
CA ARG A 423 -28.32 -2.01 8.56
C ARG A 423 -28.09 -1.90 10.06
N ARG A 424 -28.12 -3.03 10.78
CA ARG A 424 -27.83 -3.08 12.22
C ARG A 424 -26.37 -2.80 12.57
N PHE A 425 -25.46 -2.92 11.60
CA PHE A 425 -24.02 -2.72 11.78
C PHE A 425 -23.48 -1.43 11.11
N SER A 426 -24.36 -0.60 10.52
CA SER A 426 -23.97 0.62 9.77
C SER A 426 -23.00 0.40 8.60
N ILE A 427 -22.88 -0.82 8.07
CA ILE A 427 -21.96 -1.16 6.96
C ILE A 427 -22.65 -1.06 5.58
N VAL A 428 -23.98 -0.90 5.56
CA VAL A 428 -24.77 -0.87 4.31
C VAL A 428 -24.31 0.25 3.38
N GLU A 429 -24.15 1.45 3.92
CA GLU A 429 -23.80 2.63 3.13
C GLU A 429 -22.40 2.50 2.51
N GLN A 430 -21.43 2.02 3.30
CA GLN A 430 -20.08 1.73 2.80
C GLN A 430 -20.07 0.66 1.69
N LEU A 431 -20.89 -0.40 1.84
CA LEU A 431 -21.01 -1.45 0.82
C LEU A 431 -21.77 -0.98 -0.42
N GLU A 432 -22.76 -0.10 -0.27
CA GLU A 432 -23.47 0.52 -1.38
C GLU A 432 -22.53 1.36 -2.20
N GLN A 433 -21.82 2.31 -1.56
CA GLN A 433 -20.84 3.18 -2.22
C GLN A 433 -19.79 2.33 -2.98
N GLN A 434 -19.31 1.22 -2.40
CA GLN A 434 -18.34 0.33 -3.06
C GLN A 434 -18.86 -0.31 -4.37
N ARG A 435 -20.18 -0.45 -4.57
CA ARG A 435 -20.75 -1.02 -5.81
C ARG A 435 -20.87 -0.04 -6.96
N TYR A 436 -20.70 1.25 -6.69
CA TYR A 436 -20.67 2.29 -7.72
C TYR A 436 -19.25 2.56 -8.22
N LEU A 437 -18.24 2.00 -7.56
CA LEU A 437 -16.86 2.06 -8.01
C LEU A 437 -16.66 1.29 -9.32
N THR A 438 -16.02 1.95 -10.26
CA THR A 438 -15.49 1.33 -11.47
C THR A 438 -14.01 1.64 -11.56
N ASN A 439 -13.17 0.64 -11.83
CA ASN A 439 -11.75 0.87 -12.05
C ASN A 439 -11.50 1.02 -13.55
N VAL A 440 -10.78 2.08 -13.93
CA VAL A 440 -10.39 2.38 -15.31
C VAL A 440 -8.87 2.40 -15.39
N GLU A 441 -8.31 1.93 -16.49
CA GLU A 441 -6.88 1.96 -16.74
C GLU A 441 -6.39 3.41 -16.92
N VAL A 442 -5.24 3.75 -16.33
CA VAL A 442 -4.62 5.07 -16.51
C VAL A 442 -4.00 5.13 -17.90
N THR A 443 -4.66 5.87 -18.80
CA THR A 443 -4.26 5.99 -20.21
C THR A 443 -2.93 6.71 -20.40
N GLY A 444 -2.19 6.34 -21.45
CA GLY A 444 -0.92 7.01 -21.80
C GLY A 444 -1.11 8.51 -22.06
N SER A 445 -2.21 8.91 -22.69
CA SER A 445 -2.56 10.31 -22.93
C SER A 445 -2.74 11.12 -21.64
N LEU A 446 -3.31 10.51 -20.60
CA LEU A 446 -3.46 11.16 -19.28
C LEU A 446 -2.09 11.33 -18.61
N LYS A 447 -1.26 10.28 -18.63
CA LYS A 447 0.13 10.31 -18.11
C LYS A 447 0.96 11.39 -18.80
N GLU A 448 0.90 11.43 -20.13
CA GLU A 448 1.59 12.43 -20.95
C GLU A 448 1.11 13.85 -20.62
N TRP A 449 -0.20 14.06 -20.50
CA TRP A 449 -0.77 15.37 -20.18
C TRP A 449 -0.26 15.90 -18.84
N ILE A 450 -0.33 15.09 -17.77
CA ILE A 450 0.13 15.47 -16.43
C ILE A 450 1.65 15.71 -16.41
N PHE A 451 2.42 14.85 -17.07
CA PHE A 451 3.87 15.01 -17.19
C PHE A 451 4.24 16.34 -17.87
N ASN A 452 3.60 16.64 -19.00
CA ASN A 452 3.84 17.88 -19.74
C ASN A 452 3.39 19.11 -18.95
N HIS A 453 2.30 19.01 -18.20
CA HIS A 453 1.83 20.08 -17.31
C HIS A 453 2.90 20.43 -16.27
N PHE A 454 3.46 19.46 -15.55
CA PHE A 454 4.53 19.72 -14.56
C PHE A 454 5.85 20.14 -15.19
N LYS A 455 6.23 19.55 -16.32
CA LYS A 455 7.44 19.94 -17.06
C LYS A 455 7.36 21.40 -17.50
N LYS A 456 6.22 21.84 -18.04
CA LYS A 456 5.98 23.23 -18.42
C LYS A 456 6.03 24.17 -17.20
N LYS A 457 5.34 23.79 -16.12
CA LYS A 457 5.31 24.57 -14.86
C LYS A 457 6.72 24.77 -14.29
N LEU A 458 7.57 23.74 -14.31
CA LEU A 458 8.96 23.84 -13.90
C LEU A 458 9.79 24.78 -14.78
N ASN A 459 9.56 24.80 -16.09
CA ASN A 459 10.28 25.71 -17.00
C ASN A 459 9.88 27.18 -16.77
N GLU A 460 8.60 27.44 -16.50
CA GLU A 460 8.10 28.78 -16.15
C GLU A 460 8.74 29.28 -14.84
N ILE A 461 8.81 28.42 -13.83
CA ILE A 461 9.48 28.70 -12.54
C ILE A 461 10.93 29.14 -12.71
N GLN A 462 11.69 28.48 -13.59
CA GLN A 462 13.11 28.81 -13.77
C GLN A 462 13.28 30.20 -14.37
N GLN A 463 12.43 30.56 -15.35
CA GLN A 463 12.43 31.90 -15.95
C GLN A 463 12.13 32.98 -14.90
N GLU A 464 11.20 32.72 -13.98
CA GLU A 464 10.87 33.65 -12.88
C GLU A 464 11.95 33.71 -11.78
N THR A 465 12.65 32.59 -11.54
CA THR A 465 13.76 32.52 -10.57
C THR A 465 14.97 33.35 -11.02
N GLU A 466 15.24 33.41 -12.32
CA GLU A 466 16.23 34.32 -12.91
C GLU A 466 15.84 35.80 -12.74
N LEU A 467 14.54 36.09 -12.58
CA LEU A 467 13.98 37.43 -12.38
C LEU A 467 13.86 37.87 -10.90
N GLY A 468 14.23 37.00 -9.94
CA GLY A 468 14.35 37.36 -8.52
C GLY A 468 13.04 37.43 -7.70
N SER A 469 11.92 36.89 -8.20
CA SER A 469 10.59 36.97 -7.56
C SER A 469 9.99 35.59 -7.24
N TYR A 470 10.73 34.71 -6.57
CA TYR A 470 10.28 33.31 -6.42
C TYR A 470 9.64 33.00 -5.06
N ASN A 471 8.41 32.45 -5.08
CA ASN A 471 7.72 31.90 -3.91
C ASN A 471 7.13 30.52 -4.23
N LEU A 472 7.89 29.46 -3.99
CA LEU A 472 7.50 28.05 -4.17
C LEU A 472 6.17 27.71 -3.45
N GLY A 473 5.91 28.33 -2.28
CA GLY A 473 4.72 28.07 -1.47
C GLY A 473 3.42 28.56 -2.12
N ALA A 474 3.47 29.63 -2.94
CA ALA A 474 2.29 30.14 -3.65
C ALA A 474 1.85 29.20 -4.78
N LEU A 475 2.79 28.42 -5.33
CA LEU A 475 2.54 27.47 -6.41
C LEU A 475 1.90 26.18 -5.88
N ASN A 476 2.39 25.68 -4.74
CA ASN A 476 1.93 24.45 -4.12
C ASN A 476 0.57 24.61 -3.41
N THR A 477 0.15 25.85 -3.20
CA THR A 477 -1.18 26.20 -2.67
C THR A 477 -2.20 26.51 -3.75
N ALA A 478 -1.81 26.51 -5.03
CA ALA A 478 -2.71 26.75 -6.14
C ALA A 478 -3.72 25.60 -6.29
N ARG A 479 -5.00 25.95 -6.46
CA ARG A 479 -6.13 25.01 -6.57
C ARG A 479 -6.87 25.13 -7.91
N GLY A 480 -6.23 25.71 -8.92
CA GLY A 480 -6.83 26.10 -10.20
C GLY A 480 -6.74 27.59 -10.50
N ASN A 481 -6.37 28.44 -9.53
CA ASN A 481 -6.33 29.90 -9.69
C ASN A 481 -5.27 30.36 -10.70
N LEU A 482 -4.11 29.68 -10.74
CA LEU A 482 -3.08 29.98 -11.72
C LEU A 482 -3.53 29.63 -13.14
N VAL A 483 -4.23 28.50 -13.27
CA VAL A 483 -4.83 28.09 -14.54
C VAL A 483 -5.91 29.07 -14.97
N LEU A 484 -6.84 29.45 -14.09
CA LEU A 484 -7.89 30.43 -14.42
C LEU A 484 -7.29 31.76 -14.89
N GLN A 485 -6.23 32.24 -14.22
CA GLN A 485 -5.51 33.43 -14.64
C GLN A 485 -4.85 33.27 -16.02
N LYS A 486 -4.20 32.12 -16.27
CA LYS A 486 -3.54 31.80 -17.55
C LYS A 486 -4.50 31.79 -18.73
N TYR A 487 -5.72 31.30 -18.53
CA TYR A 487 -6.76 31.27 -19.58
C TYR A 487 -7.65 32.52 -19.61
N SER A 488 -7.33 33.55 -18.81
CA SER A 488 -8.11 34.80 -18.70
C SER A 488 -9.56 34.61 -18.24
N HIS A 489 -9.79 33.63 -17.35
CA HIS A 489 -11.10 33.28 -16.78
C HIS A 489 -11.14 33.46 -15.24
N SER A 490 -10.51 34.52 -14.73
CA SER A 490 -10.44 34.82 -13.30
C SER A 490 -11.81 35.07 -12.65
N GLU A 491 -12.85 35.34 -13.44
CA GLU A 491 -14.24 35.43 -12.99
C GLU A 491 -14.77 34.12 -12.40
N LEU A 492 -14.11 32.98 -12.63
CA LEU A 492 -14.47 31.67 -12.07
C LEU A 492 -13.82 31.40 -10.71
N ASN A 493 -12.98 32.31 -10.18
CA ASN A 493 -12.25 32.11 -8.92
C ASN A 493 -13.18 31.80 -7.73
N TRP A 494 -14.40 32.33 -7.73
CA TRP A 494 -15.41 32.05 -6.69
C TRP A 494 -15.67 30.54 -6.49
N SER A 495 -15.48 29.73 -7.54
CA SER A 495 -15.71 28.29 -7.52
C SER A 495 -14.58 27.48 -6.87
N ILE A 496 -13.39 28.08 -6.69
CA ILE A 496 -12.20 27.44 -6.11
C ILE A 496 -11.77 28.06 -4.78
N GLU A 497 -12.19 29.30 -4.49
CA GLU A 497 -11.94 30.02 -3.23
C GLU A 497 -12.81 29.54 -2.06
N VAL A 498 -13.75 28.61 -2.31
CA VAL A 498 -14.52 27.93 -1.26
C VAL A 498 -13.70 26.84 -0.56
N GLU A 499 -14.29 26.21 0.47
CA GLU A 499 -13.69 25.02 1.08
C GLU A 499 -13.38 23.97 0.00
N PHE A 500 -12.21 23.34 0.08
CA PHE A 500 -11.68 22.58 -1.05
C PHE A 500 -12.55 21.37 -1.44
N ASP A 501 -13.16 20.73 -0.45
CA ASP A 501 -14.17 19.68 -0.63
C ASP A 501 -15.39 20.16 -1.44
N LYS A 502 -15.87 21.39 -1.19
CA LYS A 502 -16.91 22.03 -2.00
C LYS A 502 -16.44 22.31 -3.42
N SER A 503 -15.21 22.81 -3.60
CA SER A 503 -14.65 23.05 -4.94
C SER A 503 -14.65 21.78 -5.78
N ILE A 504 -14.24 20.65 -5.22
CA ILE A 504 -14.27 19.35 -5.91
C ILE A 504 -15.69 18.97 -6.34
N LEU A 505 -16.68 19.11 -5.45
CA LEU A 505 -18.07 18.77 -5.76
C LEU A 505 -18.67 19.70 -6.82
N ILE A 506 -18.42 21.02 -6.72
CA ILE A 506 -18.88 22.02 -7.68
C ILE A 506 -18.32 21.70 -9.07
N TRP A 507 -17.00 21.54 -9.18
CA TRP A 507 -16.33 21.25 -10.44
C TRP A 507 -16.72 19.87 -10.98
N HIS A 508 -16.94 18.87 -10.12
CA HIS A 508 -17.35 17.54 -10.57
C HIS A 508 -18.71 17.54 -11.25
N ILE A 509 -19.72 18.08 -10.57
CA ILE A 509 -21.07 18.17 -11.12
C ILE A 509 -21.07 19.05 -12.38
N ALA A 510 -20.34 20.17 -12.37
CA ALA A 510 -20.25 21.04 -13.55
C ALA A 510 -19.59 20.32 -14.75
N THR A 511 -18.48 19.60 -14.51
CA THR A 511 -17.79 18.81 -15.55
C THR A 511 -18.72 17.73 -16.09
N GLU A 512 -19.45 17.00 -15.23
CA GLU A 512 -20.39 15.95 -15.64
C GLU A 512 -21.54 16.52 -16.51
N ILE A 513 -22.10 17.66 -16.11
CA ILE A 513 -23.12 18.40 -16.88
C ILE A 513 -22.57 18.79 -18.26
N CYS A 514 -21.45 19.51 -18.32
CA CYS A 514 -20.84 19.96 -19.57
C CYS A 514 -20.49 18.78 -20.50
N CYS A 515 -19.95 17.69 -19.95
CA CYS A 515 -19.59 16.50 -20.72
C CYS A 515 -20.77 15.83 -21.41
N LYS A 516 -22.00 15.97 -20.88
CA LYS A 516 -23.21 15.36 -21.45
C LYS A 516 -23.99 16.24 -22.40
N LEU A 517 -23.81 17.55 -22.32
CA LEU A 517 -24.49 18.50 -23.20
C LEU A 517 -23.81 18.60 -24.56
N GLU A 518 -22.53 18.24 -24.62
CA GLU A 518 -21.70 18.42 -25.79
C GLU A 518 -21.28 17.07 -26.37
N ASP A 519 -21.85 16.74 -27.53
CA ASP A 519 -21.30 15.74 -28.44
C ASP A 519 -20.32 16.43 -29.39
N SER A 520 -19.02 16.09 -29.32
CA SER A 520 -18.00 16.55 -30.27
C SER A 520 -17.43 15.36 -31.05
N THR A 521 -17.23 15.55 -32.36
CA THR A 521 -16.65 14.54 -33.26
C THR A 521 -15.14 14.72 -33.48
N ASP A 522 -14.52 15.72 -32.87
CA ASP A 522 -13.08 16.01 -32.98
C ASP A 522 -12.28 15.21 -31.95
N ASP A 523 -11.32 14.41 -32.41
CA ASP A 523 -10.51 13.51 -31.59
C ASP A 523 -9.66 14.25 -30.54
N ILE A 524 -9.14 15.44 -30.84
CA ILE A 524 -8.32 16.22 -29.90
C ILE A 524 -9.21 16.75 -28.77
N ILE A 525 -10.35 17.31 -29.12
CA ILE A 525 -11.34 17.80 -28.14
C ILE A 525 -11.87 16.63 -27.30
N LEU A 526 -12.13 15.49 -27.93
CA LEU A 526 -12.59 14.27 -27.27
C LEU A 526 -11.54 13.75 -26.28
N SER A 527 -10.25 13.84 -26.61
CA SER A 527 -9.17 13.43 -25.69
C SER A 527 -9.12 14.30 -24.42
N LYS A 528 -9.22 15.63 -24.56
CA LYS A 528 -9.20 16.58 -23.43
C LYS A 528 -10.47 16.46 -22.58
N HIS A 529 -11.63 16.35 -23.23
CA HIS A 529 -12.91 16.05 -22.60
C HIS A 529 -12.85 14.77 -21.78
N HIS A 530 -12.30 13.71 -22.35
CA HIS A 530 -12.12 12.43 -21.67
C HIS A 530 -11.20 12.54 -20.45
N ILE A 531 -10.05 13.24 -20.58
CA ILE A 531 -9.13 13.50 -19.47
C ILE A 531 -9.83 14.28 -18.34
N SER A 532 -10.55 15.36 -18.65
CA SER A 532 -11.31 16.14 -17.66
C SER A 532 -12.31 15.28 -16.90
N LYS A 533 -13.05 14.43 -17.61
CA LYS A 533 -14.02 13.52 -17.00
C LYS A 533 -13.35 12.50 -16.09
N LEU A 534 -12.28 11.86 -16.56
CA LEU A 534 -11.53 10.85 -15.80
C LEU A 534 -10.96 11.42 -14.50
N LEU A 535 -10.34 12.61 -14.57
CA LEU A 535 -9.80 13.29 -13.39
C LEU A 535 -10.93 13.71 -12.44
N SER A 536 -12.05 14.20 -12.96
CA SER A 536 -13.20 14.59 -12.17
C SER A 536 -13.80 13.42 -11.37
N GLU A 537 -14.04 12.28 -12.02
CA GLU A 537 -14.58 11.07 -11.37
C GLU A 537 -13.55 10.45 -10.40
N TYR A 538 -12.25 10.57 -10.68
CA TYR A 538 -11.18 10.15 -9.77
C TYR A 538 -11.08 11.03 -8.52
N MET A 539 -11.15 12.35 -8.67
CA MET A 539 -11.08 13.28 -7.54
C MET A 539 -12.29 13.14 -6.62
N LEU A 540 -13.48 12.89 -7.18
CA LEU A 540 -14.66 12.55 -6.38
C LEU A 540 -14.48 11.21 -5.64
N TYR A 541 -13.92 10.20 -6.31
CA TYR A 541 -13.58 8.93 -5.65
C TYR A 541 -12.71 9.16 -4.43
N LEU A 542 -11.61 9.92 -4.58
CA LEU A 542 -10.69 10.16 -3.48
C LEU A 542 -11.41 10.88 -2.33
N LEU A 543 -12.26 11.88 -2.61
CA LEU A 543 -13.01 12.63 -1.60
C LEU A 543 -13.94 11.75 -0.76
N VAL A 544 -14.62 10.79 -1.40
CA VAL A 544 -15.63 9.95 -0.75
C VAL A 544 -15.01 8.71 -0.10
N MET A 545 -14.06 8.05 -0.77
CA MET A 545 -13.53 6.75 -0.36
C MET A 545 -12.19 6.80 0.37
N ASN A 546 -11.36 7.79 0.06
CA ASN A 546 -10.05 7.98 0.68
C ASN A 546 -9.95 9.38 1.33
N PRO A 547 -10.88 9.76 2.22
CA PRO A 547 -10.92 11.11 2.80
C PRO A 547 -9.67 11.44 3.62
N SER A 548 -8.92 10.43 4.07
CA SER A 548 -7.64 10.63 4.75
C SER A 548 -6.61 11.35 3.89
N MET A 549 -6.66 11.21 2.56
CA MET A 549 -5.75 11.90 1.62
C MET A 549 -6.08 13.40 1.46
N PHE A 550 -7.22 13.86 1.96
CA PHE A 550 -7.60 15.28 1.86
C PHE A 550 -7.23 16.05 3.13
N PRO A 551 -6.98 17.37 3.00
CA PRO A 551 -6.98 18.26 4.15
C PRO A 551 -8.26 18.09 4.98
N VAL A 552 -8.16 18.23 6.30
CA VAL A 552 -9.30 18.11 7.22
C VAL A 552 -10.46 18.99 6.73
N GLY A 553 -11.60 18.36 6.45
CA GLY A 553 -12.78 19.02 5.88
C GLY A 553 -14.09 18.31 6.21
N MET A 554 -15.22 18.91 5.82
CA MET A 554 -16.57 18.36 6.02
C MET A 554 -17.12 17.70 4.74
N GLY A 555 -16.23 17.27 3.84
CA GLY A 555 -16.58 16.89 2.48
C GLY A 555 -17.62 15.77 2.39
N GLN A 556 -17.55 14.80 3.29
CA GLN A 556 -18.55 13.73 3.35
C GLN A 556 -19.96 14.27 3.66
N PHE A 557 -20.10 15.18 4.62
CA PHE A 557 -21.40 15.78 4.95
C PHE A 557 -21.94 16.65 3.81
N VAL A 558 -21.05 17.41 3.15
CA VAL A 558 -21.43 18.23 1.99
C VAL A 558 -21.85 17.35 0.80
N PHE A 559 -21.16 16.23 0.59
CA PHE A 559 -21.50 15.24 -0.42
C PHE A 559 -22.88 14.61 -0.16
N GLU A 560 -23.14 14.17 1.08
CA GLU A 560 -24.43 13.58 1.50
C GLU A 560 -25.58 14.58 1.32
N ASP A 561 -25.40 15.83 1.77
CA ASP A 561 -26.39 16.91 1.61
C ASP A 561 -26.67 17.20 0.13
N THR A 562 -25.62 17.21 -0.71
CA THR A 562 -25.74 17.45 -2.15
C THR A 562 -26.42 16.29 -2.88
N CYS A 563 -26.12 15.05 -2.48
CA CYS A 563 -26.84 13.87 -2.98
C CYS A 563 -28.32 13.91 -2.59
N ALA A 564 -28.64 14.29 -1.35
CA ALA A 564 -30.02 14.40 -0.89
C ALA A 564 -30.81 15.47 -1.67
N GLU A 565 -30.18 16.61 -1.97
CA GLU A 565 -30.79 17.65 -2.82
C GLU A 565 -31.01 17.15 -4.25
N ALA A 566 -30.02 16.49 -4.86
CA ALA A 566 -30.12 15.93 -6.20
C ALA A 566 -31.23 14.86 -6.30
N VAL A 567 -31.33 13.95 -5.33
CA VAL A 567 -32.39 12.93 -5.28
C VAL A 567 -33.78 13.57 -5.22
N ARG A 568 -33.96 14.61 -4.39
CA ARG A 568 -35.23 15.35 -4.32
C ARG A 568 -35.56 16.01 -5.65
N PHE A 569 -34.58 16.64 -6.28
CA PHE A 569 -34.73 17.23 -7.60
C PHE A 569 -35.21 16.19 -8.63
N PHE A 570 -34.56 15.04 -8.73
CA PHE A 570 -34.92 14.00 -9.71
C PHE A 570 -36.26 13.33 -9.43
N SER A 571 -36.68 13.29 -8.17
CA SER A 571 -38.02 12.80 -7.81
C SER A 571 -39.13 13.70 -8.36
N THR A 572 -38.84 14.99 -8.60
CA THR A 572 -39.82 15.97 -9.09
C THR A 572 -39.71 16.22 -10.59
N ALA A 573 -38.49 16.38 -11.11
CA ALA A 573 -38.23 16.70 -12.52
C ALA A 573 -38.19 15.47 -13.45
N GLY A 574 -38.17 14.26 -12.89
CA GLY A 574 -37.99 13.02 -13.64
C GLY A 574 -36.53 12.67 -13.92
N LYS A 575 -36.26 11.40 -14.22
CA LYS A 575 -34.91 10.84 -14.43
C LYS A 575 -34.40 10.92 -15.89
N LEU A 576 -35.21 11.43 -16.83
CA LEU A 576 -34.82 11.56 -18.25
C LEU A 576 -34.10 12.91 -18.47
N ASP A 577 -33.00 12.94 -19.22
CA ASP A 577 -32.23 14.16 -19.54
C ASP A 577 -31.83 15.02 -18.32
N VAL A 578 -31.49 14.35 -17.21
CA VAL A 578 -31.11 14.95 -15.92
C VAL A 578 -30.20 16.18 -16.03
N HIS A 579 -29.20 16.13 -16.90
CA HIS A 579 -28.17 17.16 -17.01
C HIS A 579 -28.74 18.46 -17.62
N ARG A 580 -29.65 18.33 -18.60
CA ARG A 580 -30.39 19.46 -19.17
C ARG A 580 -31.40 20.01 -18.18
N ASN A 581 -32.10 19.14 -17.46
CA ASN A 581 -33.11 19.55 -16.47
C ASN A 581 -32.46 20.37 -15.35
N LEU A 582 -31.29 19.96 -14.85
CA LEU A 582 -30.54 20.69 -13.83
C LEU A 582 -30.23 22.13 -14.26
N LEU A 583 -29.68 22.31 -15.46
CA LEU A 583 -29.40 23.65 -16.00
C LEU A 583 -30.66 24.46 -16.29
N GLN A 584 -31.68 23.85 -16.88
CA GLN A 584 -32.92 24.55 -17.23
C GLN A 584 -33.66 25.05 -15.98
N GLN A 585 -33.73 24.24 -14.93
CA GLN A 585 -34.35 24.65 -13.68
C GLN A 585 -33.55 25.76 -12.98
N TYR A 586 -32.22 25.71 -13.03
CA TYR A 586 -31.38 26.81 -12.55
C TYR A 586 -31.67 28.12 -13.32
N ASN A 587 -31.69 28.06 -14.65
CA ASN A 587 -31.91 29.23 -15.52
C ASN A 587 -33.31 29.83 -15.40
N THR A 588 -34.33 29.01 -15.11
CA THR A 588 -35.72 29.49 -14.97
C THR A 588 -36.02 30.10 -13.61
N GLY A 589 -35.12 29.99 -12.63
CA GLY A 589 -35.28 30.59 -11.31
C GLY A 589 -36.52 30.11 -10.54
N VAL A 590 -37.15 29.01 -10.97
CA VAL A 590 -38.40 28.52 -10.39
C VAL A 590 -38.11 27.93 -9.01
N GLN A 591 -38.39 28.74 -7.98
CA GLN A 591 -38.49 28.27 -6.60
C GLN A 591 -39.69 27.32 -6.48
N GLN A 592 -39.45 26.08 -6.09
CA GLN A 592 -40.54 25.17 -5.74
C GLN A 592 -41.27 25.68 -4.48
N PRO A 593 -42.61 25.57 -4.40
CA PRO A 593 -43.35 25.88 -3.19
C PRO A 593 -43.09 24.79 -2.13
N GLY A 594 -42.08 25.01 -1.29
CA GLY A 594 -41.67 24.05 -0.25
C GLY A 594 -40.39 24.41 0.50
N GLU A 595 -39.99 25.69 0.51
CA GLU A 595 -38.77 26.20 1.16
C GLU A 595 -38.83 26.12 2.69
N ARG A 596 -38.72 24.93 3.26
CA ARG A 596 -38.33 24.77 4.67
C ARG A 596 -37.00 24.08 4.89
N TYR A 597 -36.35 23.56 3.85
CA TYR A 597 -35.10 22.82 4.00
C TYR A 597 -34.21 22.83 2.74
N ARG A 598 -33.80 24.02 2.28
CA ARG A 598 -32.54 24.14 1.52
C ARG A 598 -31.43 23.88 2.53
N SER A 599 -30.69 22.77 2.43
CA SER A 599 -29.50 22.64 3.27
C SER A 599 -28.58 23.79 2.90
N LYS A 600 -28.26 24.67 3.85
CA LYS A 600 -27.32 25.79 3.62
C LYS A 600 -25.92 25.32 3.19
N LYS A 601 -25.69 24.01 3.14
CA LYS A 601 -24.40 23.39 2.83
C LYS A 601 -24.34 22.70 1.46
N SER A 602 -25.45 22.51 0.73
CA SER A 602 -25.39 21.90 -0.61
C SER A 602 -24.76 22.85 -1.62
N VAL A 603 -24.03 22.28 -2.59
CA VAL A 603 -23.35 23.02 -3.66
C VAL A 603 -24.00 22.82 -5.03
N LEU A 604 -25.18 22.19 -5.12
CA LEU A 604 -25.82 21.85 -6.40
C LEU A 604 -26.11 23.09 -7.25
N SER A 605 -26.59 24.17 -6.63
CA SER A 605 -26.85 25.45 -7.31
C SER A 605 -25.56 26.09 -7.81
N ASP A 606 -24.49 26.04 -7.01
CA ASP A 606 -23.17 26.56 -7.39
C ASP A 606 -22.59 25.76 -8.57
N ALA A 607 -22.72 24.44 -8.55
CA ALA A 607 -22.32 23.60 -9.67
C ALA A 607 -23.06 23.95 -10.98
N CYS A 608 -24.38 24.18 -10.92
CA CYS A 608 -25.16 24.58 -12.09
C CYS A 608 -24.72 25.96 -12.62
N ARG A 609 -24.42 26.90 -11.72
CA ARG A 609 -23.85 28.21 -12.07
C ARG A 609 -22.52 28.06 -12.81
N LEU A 610 -21.59 27.27 -12.28
CA LEU A 610 -20.30 27.02 -12.92
C LEU A 610 -20.48 26.34 -14.29
N ALA A 611 -21.35 25.34 -14.38
CA ALA A 611 -21.65 24.64 -15.63
C ALA A 611 -22.13 25.61 -16.71
N GLN A 612 -23.02 26.55 -16.38
CA GLN A 612 -23.48 27.56 -17.32
C GLN A 612 -22.33 28.46 -17.80
N GLN A 613 -21.49 28.96 -16.88
CA GLN A 613 -20.34 29.80 -17.24
C GLN A 613 -19.33 29.06 -18.13
N LEU A 614 -19.14 27.75 -17.93
CA LEU A 614 -18.29 26.92 -18.79
C LEU A 614 -18.93 26.68 -20.16
N VAL A 615 -20.24 26.48 -20.24
CA VAL A 615 -20.97 26.34 -21.52
C VAL A 615 -20.88 27.62 -22.36
N ASP A 616 -20.82 28.79 -21.72
CA ASP A 616 -20.72 30.09 -22.41
C ASP A 616 -19.34 30.32 -23.07
N ILE A 617 -18.31 29.50 -22.74
CA ILE A 617 -17.01 29.56 -23.40
C ILE A 617 -17.13 29.00 -24.83
N SER A 618 -17.01 29.90 -25.81
CA SER A 618 -17.25 29.58 -27.23
C SER A 618 -16.19 28.64 -27.83
N ASP A 619 -14.93 28.79 -27.43
CA ASP A 619 -13.83 27.92 -27.87
C ASP A 619 -13.82 26.61 -27.06
N LYS A 620 -14.28 25.54 -27.70
CA LYS A 620 -14.33 24.20 -27.09
C LYS A 620 -12.95 23.66 -26.75
N GLU A 621 -11.94 23.92 -27.57
CA GLU A 621 -10.59 23.43 -27.32
C GLU A 621 -10.00 24.14 -26.08
N GLN A 622 -10.09 25.46 -26.06
CA GLN A 622 -9.64 26.26 -24.92
C GLN A 622 -10.37 25.85 -23.63
N LYS A 623 -11.70 25.66 -23.69
CA LYS A 623 -12.51 25.24 -22.55
C LYS A 623 -12.05 23.90 -21.97
N TRP A 624 -11.92 22.85 -22.78
CA TRP A 624 -11.55 21.53 -22.26
C TRP A 624 -10.08 21.49 -21.82
N SER A 625 -9.20 22.29 -22.44
CA SER A 625 -7.86 22.53 -21.93
C SER A 625 -7.86 23.22 -20.56
N LEU A 626 -8.68 24.25 -20.37
CA LEU A 626 -8.88 24.94 -19.09
C LEU A 626 -9.37 23.96 -18.01
N VAL A 627 -10.44 23.20 -18.28
CA VAL A 627 -11.03 22.28 -17.31
C VAL A 627 -10.05 21.16 -16.94
N ALA A 628 -9.35 20.58 -17.92
CA ALA A 628 -8.32 19.58 -17.66
C ALA A 628 -7.18 20.14 -16.79
N ASP A 629 -6.66 21.32 -17.11
CA ASP A 629 -5.58 21.95 -16.34
C ASP A 629 -6.02 22.30 -14.90
N VAL A 630 -7.27 22.75 -14.69
CA VAL A 630 -7.80 22.98 -13.33
C VAL A 630 -7.83 21.68 -12.53
N TRP A 631 -8.30 20.58 -13.13
CA TRP A 631 -8.30 19.28 -12.46
C TRP A 631 -6.88 18.78 -12.13
N VAL A 632 -5.89 19.03 -13.00
CA VAL A 632 -4.50 18.69 -12.72
C VAL A 632 -3.95 19.51 -11.55
N GLU A 633 -4.28 20.81 -11.45
CA GLU A 633 -3.89 21.62 -10.28
C GLU A 633 -4.56 21.15 -8.98
N MET A 634 -5.85 20.81 -9.02
CA MET A 634 -6.54 20.25 -7.86
C MET A 634 -5.96 18.90 -7.44
N LEU A 635 -5.60 18.04 -8.40
CA LEU A 635 -4.93 16.76 -8.16
C LEU A 635 -3.54 16.97 -7.53
N ALA A 636 -2.76 17.90 -8.07
CA ALA A 636 -1.47 18.28 -7.53
C ALA A 636 -1.58 18.83 -6.11
N TYR A 637 -2.62 19.63 -5.84
CA TYR A 637 -2.89 20.15 -4.50
C TYR A 637 -3.19 19.03 -3.49
N VAL A 638 -4.00 18.04 -3.85
CA VAL A 638 -4.27 16.87 -2.98
C VAL A 638 -3.01 16.04 -2.75
N ALA A 639 -2.26 15.75 -3.82
CA ALA A 639 -1.00 15.03 -3.72
C ALA A 639 -0.02 15.75 -2.80
N TYR A 640 0.05 17.07 -2.89
CA TYR A 640 0.92 17.90 -2.07
C TYR A 640 0.52 17.94 -0.58
N GLN A 641 -0.79 18.01 -0.28
CA GLN A 641 -1.29 18.08 1.10
C GLN A 641 -1.31 16.72 1.81
N SER A 642 -1.27 15.63 1.05
CA SER A 642 -1.19 14.28 1.58
C SER A 642 0.16 14.02 2.24
N ASN A 643 0.14 13.36 3.39
CA ASN A 643 1.36 12.99 4.12
C ASN A 643 2.04 11.78 3.42
N GLY A 644 3.37 11.70 3.46
CA GLY A 644 4.13 10.59 2.87
C GLY A 644 3.70 9.21 3.37
N ARG A 645 3.33 9.09 4.65
CA ARG A 645 2.79 7.87 5.25
C ARG A 645 1.46 7.45 4.62
N GLN A 646 0.61 8.40 4.25
CA GLN A 646 -0.66 8.10 3.58
C GLN A 646 -0.41 7.55 2.18
N HIS A 647 0.55 8.13 1.45
CA HIS A 647 1.01 7.59 0.17
C HIS A 647 1.59 6.17 0.29
N ALA A 648 2.35 5.89 1.35
CA ALA A 648 2.87 4.55 1.64
C ALA A 648 1.75 3.53 1.91
N ASP A 649 0.67 3.94 2.58
CA ASP A 649 -0.45 3.06 2.91
C ASP A 649 -1.18 2.58 1.64
N GLN A 650 -1.33 3.49 0.68
CA GLN A 650 -1.96 3.22 -0.62
C GLN A 650 -1.21 2.23 -1.51
N LEU A 651 0.09 2.00 -1.29
CA LEU A 651 0.87 1.02 -2.06
C LEU A 651 0.33 -0.41 -1.89
N SER A 652 -0.29 -0.71 -0.75
CA SER A 652 -0.83 -2.04 -0.46
C SER A 652 -2.16 -2.37 -1.13
N GLY A 653 -2.75 -1.38 -1.81
CA GLY A 653 -4.08 -1.43 -2.42
C GLY A 653 -4.12 -1.60 -3.93
N GLY A 654 -2.99 -1.92 -4.58
CA GLY A 654 -2.85 -1.85 -6.03
C GLY A 654 -2.06 -0.63 -6.51
N GLY A 655 -1.56 0.19 -5.58
CA GLY A 655 -0.92 1.48 -5.84
C GLY A 655 -1.91 2.53 -6.32
N GLU A 656 -2.10 3.60 -5.56
CA GLU A 656 -2.97 4.70 -5.99
C GLU A 656 -2.27 5.60 -7.02
N PHE A 657 -3.02 6.04 -8.03
CA PHE A 657 -2.50 6.94 -9.06
C PHE A 657 -1.99 8.26 -8.46
N LEU A 658 -2.62 8.73 -7.38
CA LEU A 658 -2.23 9.94 -6.67
C LEU A 658 -0.79 9.85 -6.12
N THR A 659 -0.35 8.67 -5.67
CA THR A 659 1.03 8.45 -5.20
C THR A 659 2.04 8.57 -6.34
N HIS A 660 1.68 8.16 -7.55
CA HIS A 660 2.53 8.32 -8.73
C HIS A 660 2.65 9.79 -9.14
N VAL A 661 1.54 10.53 -9.08
CA VAL A 661 1.52 11.98 -9.31
C VAL A 661 2.36 12.73 -8.26
N TRP A 662 2.24 12.35 -6.99
CA TRP A 662 3.03 12.91 -5.90
C TRP A 662 4.53 12.70 -6.07
N LEU A 663 4.98 11.47 -6.37
CA LEU A 663 6.39 11.22 -6.65
C LEU A 663 6.86 11.96 -7.90
N LEU A 664 6.05 12.01 -8.96
CA LEU A 664 6.38 12.78 -10.16
C LEU A 664 6.62 14.27 -9.82
N MET A 665 5.74 14.86 -9.01
CA MET A 665 5.91 16.23 -8.51
C MET A 665 7.19 16.38 -7.68
N ALA A 666 7.50 15.40 -6.83
CA ALA A 666 8.72 15.41 -6.02
C ALA A 666 9.98 15.37 -6.91
N HIS A 667 9.99 14.56 -7.97
CA HIS A 667 11.12 14.50 -8.90
C HIS A 667 11.30 15.77 -9.73
N PHE A 668 10.20 16.47 -10.04
CA PHE A 668 10.24 17.83 -10.61
C PHE A 668 10.58 18.90 -9.56
N GLY A 669 10.73 18.55 -8.28
CA GLY A 669 11.04 19.49 -7.20
C GLY A 669 9.89 20.42 -6.84
N LEU A 670 8.66 20.03 -7.13
CA LEU A 670 7.41 20.78 -6.89
C LEU A 670 6.78 20.43 -5.52
N THR A 671 7.57 19.99 -4.55
CA THR A 671 7.11 19.67 -3.19
C THR A 671 7.92 20.46 -2.14
N GLU A 672 7.34 20.75 -0.98
CA GLU A 672 8.04 21.49 0.10
C GLU A 672 9.00 20.62 0.91
N HIS A 673 9.06 19.33 0.62
CA HIS A 673 9.98 18.38 1.26
C HIS A 673 11.44 18.60 0.85
N PHE A 674 11.83 19.77 0.33
CA PHE A 674 13.21 20.12 0.02
C PHE A 674 13.67 21.28 0.90
N GLN A 675 14.87 21.18 1.47
CA GLN A 675 15.46 22.31 2.18
C GLN A 675 15.61 23.50 1.23
N ILE A 676 15.03 24.64 1.59
CA ILE A 676 15.29 25.92 0.91
C ILE A 676 16.78 26.20 1.05
N PRO A 677 17.52 26.44 -0.05
CA PRO A 677 18.94 26.74 0.05
C PRO A 677 19.11 28.02 0.89
N GLN A 678 19.66 27.89 2.10
CA GLN A 678 20.33 29.03 2.71
C GLN A 678 21.39 29.46 1.71
N ARG A 679 21.27 30.69 1.18
CA ARG A 679 22.31 31.32 0.37
C ARG A 679 23.64 31.10 1.09
N ARG A 680 24.51 30.26 0.54
CA ARG A 680 25.91 30.26 0.95
C ARG A 680 26.45 31.63 0.56
N GLU A 681 26.62 32.51 1.53
CA GLU A 681 27.58 33.59 1.40
C GLU A 681 28.94 32.92 1.20
N VAL A 682 29.32 32.72 -0.07
CA VAL A 682 30.69 32.39 -0.42
C VAL A 682 31.49 33.63 -0.07
N ALA A 683 32.00 33.70 1.15
CA ALA A 683 33.02 34.66 1.51
C ALA A 683 34.21 34.42 0.58
N ARG A 684 34.32 35.22 -0.49
CA ARG A 684 35.58 35.31 -1.23
C ARG A 684 36.58 35.95 -0.28
N LEU A 685 37.52 35.15 0.20
CA LEU A 685 38.76 35.65 0.79
C LEU A 685 39.46 36.49 -0.29
N ILE A 686 39.28 37.81 -0.23
CA ILE A 686 40.15 38.74 -0.91
C ILE A 686 41.41 38.81 -0.05
N VAL A 687 42.42 38.02 -0.44
CA VAL A 687 43.77 38.18 0.10
C VAL A 687 44.26 39.55 -0.36
N ARG A 688 44.65 40.39 0.61
CA ARG A 688 45.28 41.69 0.35
C ARG A 688 46.75 41.62 0.66
#